data_AF-A0A4P1QZ03-F1
#
_entry.id   AF-A0A4P1QZ03-F1
#
_cell.length_a   1.000
_cell.length_b   1.000
_cell.length_c   1.000
_cell.angle_alpha   90.00
_cell.angle_beta   90.00
_cell.angle_gamma   90.00
#
_symmetry.space_group_name_H-M   'P 1'
#
loop_
_entity.id
_entity.type
_entity.pdbx_description
1 polymer ?
#
loop_
_entity_poly.entity_id
_entity_poly.type
_entity_poly.pdbx_seq_one_letter_code
_entity_poly.pdbx_strand_id
1 'polypeptide(L)'
;MGETKDEGYEEELLDYEEEEEKAPDSVGAKVNGEATKKGYVGIHSSGFRDFLLKPELLRAIVDSGFEHPSEVQHECIPQAILGMDVICQAKSGMGKTAVFVLSSLQQIDPVPGQVSALVLCHTRELAYQICHEFERFSTYLPDLKVAVFYGGVNIKVHKDLLRNECPHIVVGTPGRILALARDKDLSLKNVRHFILDECDKMLESLDMRKDVQDIFKMTPHDKQVMMFSATLSKEIRPVCKKFMQDPMEIYVDDEAKLTLHGLVQHYIKLKEEEKNRKLNDLLDALDFNQVVIFVKSVSRAAELDKLLVECNFPSICIHSGMSQEERLKRYKGFKEGHTRILVATDLVGRGIDIERVNIVINYDMPDSADTYLHRVGRAGRFGTKGLAITFVSCSTDVDVLNNVQSRFEVDIKQLPEQIDTSTYRYGQSTFDVLHYGAKGNGQIYDSGTFTKAWDAACGVTGDTIPTLLVPEGHSFKLQPTNFKGPCKSKNINFQLMGTILAPQKSDLKNWIVFSMVNGLSLYGSGLIDGQGFAWWDNTNKPIKALRFNSCNDLNMNGVNHINGPGGHINVHECKNVTISDLNIISYSSQVEICNSFIGVGTCATDIAILLDCGTKYCSNITMNQINIISADPAKEASTFCNNAQGNFTNVIPNVNSS
;
A
#
# COMPACT_ATOMS: atom_id res chain seq x y z
N MET A 1 -68.07 13.72 28.11
CA MET A 1 -67.84 13.01 26.83
C MET A 1 -67.47 14.07 25.82
N GLY A 2 -66.18 14.22 25.54
CA GLY A 2 -65.65 15.26 24.68
C GLY A 2 -64.51 14.68 23.85
N GLU A 3 -64.60 14.86 22.54
CA GLU A 3 -63.59 14.56 21.54
C GLU A 3 -62.44 15.59 21.64
N THR A 4 -61.21 15.16 21.36
CA THR A 4 -60.08 16.06 21.06
C THR A 4 -59.33 15.51 19.86
N LYS A 5 -59.08 16.41 18.90
CA LYS A 5 -58.35 16.21 17.64
C LYS A 5 -56.85 16.43 17.88
N ASP A 6 -56.03 15.61 17.21
CA ASP A 6 -54.58 15.76 17.07
C ASP A 6 -54.22 17.00 16.23
N GLU A 7 -53.25 17.77 16.73
CA GLU A 7 -52.55 18.83 15.98
C GLU A 7 -51.16 18.29 15.54
N GLY A 8 -50.89 18.35 14.24
CA GLY A 8 -49.59 18.06 13.65
C GLY A 8 -48.70 19.30 13.64
N TYR A 9 -47.42 19.11 13.98
CA TYR A 9 -46.37 20.10 13.81
C TYR A 9 -45.59 19.80 12.53
N GLU A 10 -45.89 20.54 11.46
CA GLU A 10 -45.01 20.74 10.31
C GLU A 10 -44.24 22.04 10.54
N GLU A 11 -42.93 21.97 10.79
CA GLU A 11 -42.05 23.14 10.64
C GLU A 11 -41.47 23.13 9.22
N GLU A 12 -42.00 24.03 8.39
CA GLU A 12 -41.49 24.38 7.07
C GLU A 12 -40.08 25.02 7.20
N LEU A 13 -39.16 24.55 6.35
CA LEU A 13 -37.84 25.16 6.16
C LEU A 13 -38.02 26.56 5.57
N LEU A 14 -37.65 27.59 6.34
CA LEU A 14 -37.69 28.99 5.90
C LEU A 14 -36.60 29.28 4.86
N ASP A 15 -37.04 29.73 3.68
CA ASP A 15 -36.21 30.38 2.66
C ASP A 15 -35.81 31.78 3.16
N TYR A 16 -34.51 32.05 3.30
CA TYR A 16 -33.99 33.39 3.54
C TYR A 16 -33.17 33.84 2.34
N GLU A 17 -33.65 34.92 1.71
CA GLU A 17 -32.96 35.67 0.66
C GLU A 17 -31.71 36.38 1.23
N GLU A 18 -30.70 36.52 0.38
CA GLU A 18 -29.38 37.09 0.67
C GLU A 18 -29.46 38.58 1.05
N GLU A 19 -28.98 38.94 2.24
CA GLU A 19 -28.61 40.33 2.58
C GLU A 19 -27.11 40.44 2.84
N GLU A 20 -26.43 41.24 2.01
CA GLU A 20 -25.05 41.68 2.19
C GLU A 20 -24.94 42.63 3.40
N GLU A 21 -24.28 42.22 4.49
CA GLU A 21 -23.86 43.14 5.54
C GLU A 21 -22.38 43.54 5.42
N LYS A 22 -22.17 44.85 5.34
CA LYS A 22 -20.88 45.54 5.36
C LYS A 22 -20.25 45.50 6.75
N ALA A 23 -18.95 45.23 6.80
CA ALA A 23 -18.12 45.29 8.00
C ALA A 23 -18.02 46.72 8.59
N PRO A 24 -17.94 46.87 9.92
CA PRO A 24 -17.46 48.09 10.55
C PRO A 24 -15.99 47.95 10.99
N ASP A 25 -15.20 48.99 10.69
CA ASP A 25 -13.84 49.20 11.20
C ASP A 25 -13.81 49.34 12.74
N SER A 26 -12.84 48.68 13.40
CA SER A 26 -12.28 49.19 14.66
C SER A 26 -10.86 48.68 14.96
N VAL A 27 -9.91 49.61 14.85
CA VAL A 27 -8.81 49.95 15.77
C VAL A 27 -8.10 48.83 16.57
N GLY A 28 -6.94 48.42 16.06
CA GLY A 28 -5.63 48.52 16.74
C GLY A 28 -5.42 47.96 18.15
N ALA A 29 -4.77 46.79 18.24
CA ALA A 29 -3.82 46.47 19.30
C ALA A 29 -2.69 45.60 18.76
N LYS A 30 -1.47 46.16 18.68
CA LYS A 30 -0.23 45.45 18.34
C LYS A 30 0.19 44.55 19.50
N VAL A 31 0.39 43.26 19.24
CA VAL A 31 1.24 42.39 20.07
C VAL A 31 2.27 41.76 19.15
N ASN A 32 3.52 42.19 19.31
CA ASN A 32 4.70 41.56 18.70
C ASN A 32 4.92 40.20 19.38
N GLY A 33 4.72 39.12 18.64
CA GLY A 33 5.21 37.79 19.00
C GLY A 33 5.76 37.14 17.75
N GLU A 34 7.09 37.00 17.67
CA GLU A 34 7.77 36.27 16.61
C GLU A 34 7.22 34.84 16.54
N ALA A 35 6.53 34.52 15.44
CA ALA A 35 6.14 33.16 15.11
C ALA A 35 7.39 32.38 14.71
N THR A 36 8.01 31.72 15.69
CA THR A 36 8.98 30.65 15.46
C THR A 36 8.37 29.61 14.53
N LYS A 37 8.94 29.49 13.33
CA LYS A 37 8.71 28.37 12.39
C LYS A 37 8.82 27.04 13.16
N LYS A 38 7.70 26.38 13.41
CA LYS A 38 7.71 24.97 13.79
C LYS A 38 8.11 24.18 12.55
N GLY A 39 9.38 23.82 12.49
CA GLY A 39 9.89 22.86 11.52
C GLY A 39 9.22 21.51 11.70
N TYR A 40 9.10 20.79 10.58
CA TYR A 40 8.76 19.37 10.50
C TYR A 40 9.60 18.58 11.50
N VAL A 41 9.01 18.22 12.65
CA VAL A 41 9.54 17.20 13.54
C VAL A 41 8.92 15.90 13.09
N GLY A 42 9.77 14.96 12.64
CA GLY A 42 9.35 13.64 12.22
C GLY A 42 8.46 12.98 13.26
N ILE A 43 7.25 12.64 12.84
CA ILE A 43 6.27 11.92 13.66
C ILE A 43 6.93 10.59 14.07
N HIS A 44 7.02 10.36 15.38
CA HIS A 44 7.41 9.07 15.95
C HIS A 44 6.59 7.96 15.27
N SER A 45 7.23 6.87 14.86
CA SER A 45 6.61 5.69 14.23
C SER A 45 5.40 5.18 15.02
N SER A 46 4.21 5.69 14.70
CA SER A 46 2.95 5.23 15.27
C SER A 46 2.29 4.26 14.31
N GLY A 47 1.98 3.06 14.79
CA GLY A 47 1.36 2.00 14.02
C GLY A 47 -0.16 1.98 14.21
N PHE A 48 -0.85 1.15 13.44
CA PHE A 48 -2.30 0.95 13.62
C PHE A 48 -2.70 0.49 15.04
N ARG A 49 -1.77 -0.09 15.80
CA ARG A 49 -1.95 -0.47 17.20
C ARG A 49 -2.24 0.73 18.11
N ASP A 50 -1.72 1.91 17.76
CA ASP A 50 -1.89 3.12 18.57
C ASP A 50 -3.30 3.71 18.46
N PHE A 51 -4.08 3.27 17.47
CA PHE A 51 -5.49 3.62 17.34
C PHE A 51 -6.43 2.83 18.27
N LEU A 52 -5.90 1.89 19.06
CA LEU A 52 -6.66 1.08 20.03
C LEU A 52 -7.85 0.34 19.41
N LEU A 53 -7.65 -0.18 18.19
CA LEU A 53 -8.66 -0.97 17.48
C LEU A 53 -8.83 -2.37 18.11
N LYS A 54 -9.99 -2.99 17.85
CA LYS A 54 -10.29 -4.39 18.16
C LYS A 54 -9.14 -5.30 17.69
N PRO A 55 -8.69 -6.28 18.50
CA PRO A 55 -7.60 -7.19 18.12
C PRO A 55 -7.83 -7.92 16.78
N GLU A 56 -9.08 -8.25 16.48
CA GLU A 56 -9.54 -8.88 15.25
C GLU A 56 -9.28 -7.98 14.03
N LEU A 57 -9.52 -6.67 14.18
CA LEU A 57 -9.24 -5.68 13.13
C LEU A 57 -7.75 -5.47 12.95
N LEU A 58 -6.98 -5.36 14.04
CA LEU A 58 -5.53 -5.25 13.97
C LEU A 58 -4.89 -6.43 13.23
N ARG A 59 -5.40 -7.64 13.47
CA ARG A 59 -4.97 -8.83 12.75
C ARG A 59 -5.31 -8.75 11.26
N ALA A 60 -6.53 -8.35 10.91
CA ALA A 60 -6.93 -8.20 9.51
C ALA A 60 -6.13 -7.11 8.77
N ILE A 61 -5.75 -6.03 9.45
CA ILE A 61 -4.88 -4.96 8.95
C ILE A 61 -3.50 -5.51 8.59
N VAL A 62 -2.89 -6.26 9.51
CA VAL A 62 -1.58 -6.90 9.28
C VAL A 62 -1.63 -7.91 8.13
N ASP A 63 -2.64 -8.78 8.09
CA ASP A 63 -2.81 -9.76 7.00
C ASP A 63 -3.06 -9.09 5.64
N SER A 64 -3.57 -7.86 5.65
CA SER A 64 -3.78 -7.05 4.44
C SER A 64 -2.53 -6.28 4.00
N GLY A 65 -1.40 -6.43 4.71
CA GLY A 65 -0.12 -5.79 4.38
C GLY A 65 -0.02 -4.31 4.77
N PHE A 66 -0.86 -3.83 5.69
CA PHE A 66 -0.80 -2.46 6.19
C PHE A 66 0.15 -2.39 7.40
N GLU A 67 1.30 -1.76 7.22
CA GLU A 67 2.32 -1.59 8.28
C GLU A 67 2.21 -0.24 8.98
N HIS A 68 2.15 0.83 8.18
CA HIS A 68 2.09 2.21 8.64
C HIS A 68 0.84 2.91 8.14
N PRO A 69 0.06 3.55 9.02
CA PRO A 69 -1.07 4.34 8.57
C PRO A 69 -0.60 5.58 7.81
N SER A 70 -1.39 5.97 6.80
CA SER A 70 -1.17 7.21 6.07
C SER A 70 -1.52 8.43 6.93
N GLU A 71 -1.07 9.61 6.50
CA GLU A 71 -1.40 10.88 7.17
C GLU A 71 -2.91 11.07 7.36
N VAL A 72 -3.72 10.82 6.32
CA VAL A 72 -5.18 10.90 6.43
C VAL A 72 -5.76 9.85 7.39
N GLN A 73 -5.12 8.69 7.53
CA GLN A 73 -5.55 7.67 8.49
C GLN A 73 -5.21 8.08 9.92
N HIS A 74 -4.01 8.64 10.14
CA HIS A 74 -3.59 9.18 11.43
C HIS A 74 -4.50 10.29 11.94
N GLU A 75 -4.89 11.22 11.07
CA GLU A 75 -5.77 12.33 11.44
C GLU A 75 -7.22 11.87 11.63
N CYS A 76 -7.76 11.09 10.69
CA CYS A 76 -9.19 10.75 10.70
C CYS A 76 -9.55 9.63 11.69
N ILE A 77 -8.78 8.53 11.75
CA ILE A 77 -9.21 7.31 12.46
C ILE A 77 -9.51 7.58 13.94
N PRO A 78 -8.65 8.27 14.71
CA PRO A 78 -8.88 8.50 16.13
C PRO A 78 -10.18 9.26 16.44
N GLN A 79 -10.55 10.24 15.61
CA GLN A 79 -11.81 10.98 15.80
C GLN A 79 -13.00 10.19 15.27
N ALA A 80 -12.83 9.50 14.14
CA ALA A 80 -13.88 8.70 13.53
C ALA A 80 -14.30 7.52 14.43
N ILE A 81 -13.40 6.87 15.17
CA ILE A 81 -13.76 5.79 16.10
C ILE A 81 -14.57 6.27 17.31
N LEU A 82 -14.50 7.57 17.63
CA LEU A 82 -15.26 8.20 18.72
C LEU A 82 -16.67 8.62 18.29
N GLY A 83 -17.07 8.34 17.04
CA GLY A 83 -18.39 8.66 16.52
C GLY A 83 -18.53 10.10 16.02
N MET A 84 -17.44 10.87 15.91
CA MET A 84 -17.49 12.23 15.36
C MET A 84 -17.80 12.22 13.85
N ASP A 85 -18.56 13.20 13.40
CA ASP A 85 -18.74 13.44 11.97
C ASP A 85 -17.42 13.85 11.32
N VAL A 86 -17.19 13.43 10.08
CA VAL A 86 -15.93 13.68 9.36
C VAL A 86 -16.21 14.14 7.95
N ILE A 87 -15.68 15.30 7.56
CA ILE A 87 -15.54 15.69 6.16
C ILE A 87 -14.07 15.68 5.79
N CYS A 88 -13.71 14.80 4.86
CA CYS A 88 -12.32 14.55 4.49
C CYS A 88 -12.11 14.75 3.00
N GLN A 89 -11.28 15.74 2.66
CA GLN A 89 -10.64 15.86 1.36
C GLN A 89 -9.21 15.32 1.46
N ALA A 90 -8.90 14.26 0.72
CA ALA A 90 -7.53 13.73 0.63
C ALA A 90 -7.28 13.10 -0.74
N LYS A 91 -6.01 12.95 -1.15
CA LYS A 91 -5.66 12.44 -2.50
C LYS A 91 -6.17 11.01 -2.72
N SER A 92 -6.36 10.63 -3.98
CA SER A 92 -6.65 9.22 -4.29
C SER A 92 -5.45 8.34 -3.90
N GLY A 93 -5.70 7.14 -3.42
CA GLY A 93 -4.61 6.24 -2.99
C GLY A 93 -4.02 6.51 -1.60
N MET A 94 -4.50 7.52 -0.85
CA MET A 94 -4.07 7.74 0.54
C MET A 94 -4.80 6.86 1.58
N GLY A 95 -5.62 5.90 1.14
CA GLY A 95 -6.31 4.99 2.05
C GLY A 95 -7.55 5.56 2.75
N LYS A 96 -8.23 6.55 2.14
CA LYS A 96 -9.52 7.10 2.62
C LYS A 96 -10.57 6.02 2.91
N THR A 97 -10.66 5.01 2.05
CA THR A 97 -11.60 3.90 2.23
C THR A 97 -11.35 3.14 3.53
N ALA A 98 -10.08 2.88 3.86
CA ALA A 98 -9.74 2.21 5.11
C ALA A 98 -10.13 3.02 6.35
N VAL A 99 -10.16 4.36 6.28
CA VAL A 99 -10.59 5.21 7.40
C VAL A 99 -12.01 4.84 7.83
N PHE A 100 -12.99 4.95 6.92
CA PHE A 100 -14.38 4.71 7.29
C PHE A 100 -14.71 3.22 7.44
N VAL A 101 -14.00 2.33 6.74
CA VAL A 101 -14.16 0.89 6.93
C VAL A 101 -13.72 0.49 8.34
N LEU A 102 -12.51 0.86 8.75
CA LEU A 102 -11.98 0.52 10.07
C LEU A 102 -12.75 1.20 11.19
N SER A 103 -13.10 2.49 11.05
CA SER A 103 -13.84 3.21 12.09
C SER A 103 -15.25 2.65 12.28
N SER A 104 -15.94 2.26 11.19
CA SER A 104 -17.26 1.64 11.28
C SER A 104 -17.19 0.25 11.90
N LEU A 105 -16.25 -0.59 11.45
CA LEU A 105 -16.09 -1.95 12.01
C LEU A 105 -15.71 -1.93 13.50
N GLN A 106 -14.94 -0.92 13.92
CA GLN A 106 -14.60 -0.71 15.32
C GLN A 106 -15.85 -0.45 16.18
N GLN A 107 -16.79 0.36 15.67
CA GLN A 107 -17.95 0.81 16.42
C GLN A 107 -19.16 -0.12 16.32
N ILE A 108 -19.28 -0.88 15.22
CA ILE A 108 -20.44 -1.75 15.01
C ILE A 108 -20.44 -2.92 16.02
N ASP A 109 -21.60 -3.08 16.64
CA ASP A 109 -22.02 -4.28 17.35
C ASP A 109 -23.15 -4.95 16.51
N PRO A 110 -22.91 -6.12 15.90
CA PRO A 110 -23.83 -6.69 14.93
C PRO A 110 -25.13 -7.18 15.59
N VAL A 111 -26.28 -6.67 15.12
CA VAL A 111 -27.60 -7.14 15.53
C VAL A 111 -28.27 -7.86 14.36
N PRO A 112 -28.63 -9.16 14.51
CA PRO A 112 -29.24 -9.92 13.43
C PRO A 112 -30.48 -9.24 12.85
N GLY A 113 -30.51 -9.11 11.51
CA GLY A 113 -31.64 -8.50 10.80
C GLY A 113 -31.60 -6.97 10.73
N GLN A 114 -30.58 -6.31 11.27
CA GLN A 114 -30.49 -4.85 11.30
C GLN A 114 -29.29 -4.32 10.53
N VAL A 115 -29.53 -3.31 9.69
CA VAL A 115 -28.47 -2.56 9.02
C VAL A 115 -28.00 -1.44 9.95
N SER A 116 -26.73 -1.50 10.35
CA SER A 116 -26.08 -0.52 11.24
C SER A 116 -25.26 0.51 10.48
N ALA A 117 -24.72 0.17 9.31
CA ALA A 117 -23.95 1.08 8.48
C ALA A 117 -24.43 1.09 7.02
N LEU A 118 -24.53 2.29 6.46
CA LEU A 118 -24.86 2.53 5.06
C LEU A 118 -23.76 3.34 4.40
N VAL A 119 -23.21 2.80 3.31
CA VAL A 119 -22.18 3.45 2.49
C VAL A 119 -22.73 3.68 1.09
N LEU A 120 -22.77 4.93 0.67
CA LEU A 120 -23.13 5.32 -0.69
C LEU A 120 -21.89 5.79 -1.46
N CYS A 121 -21.84 5.45 -2.74
CA CYS A 121 -20.83 5.95 -3.66
C CYS A 121 -21.40 6.07 -5.08
N HIS A 122 -20.69 6.82 -5.93
CA HIS A 122 -21.18 7.18 -7.26
C HIS A 122 -21.19 6.01 -8.26
N THR A 123 -20.16 5.17 -8.25
CA THR A 123 -19.99 4.09 -9.26
C THR A 123 -20.24 2.70 -8.67
N ARG A 124 -20.69 1.78 -9.53
CA ARG A 124 -21.01 0.39 -9.13
C ARG A 124 -19.74 -0.39 -8.78
N GLU A 125 -18.66 -0.08 -9.48
CA GLU A 125 -17.35 -0.71 -9.29
C GLU A 125 -16.72 -0.29 -7.98
N LEU A 126 -16.83 1.00 -7.62
CA LEU A 126 -16.41 1.49 -6.31
C LEU A 126 -17.25 0.84 -5.20
N ALA A 127 -18.56 0.71 -5.37
CA ALA A 127 -19.41 0.03 -4.39
C ALA A 127 -18.96 -1.43 -4.17
N TYR A 128 -18.68 -2.15 -5.25
CA TYR A 128 -18.16 -3.52 -5.19
C TYR A 128 -16.81 -3.59 -4.46
N GLN A 129 -15.90 -2.66 -4.76
CA GLN A 129 -14.59 -2.57 -4.13
C GLN A 129 -14.70 -2.27 -2.63
N ILE A 130 -15.50 -1.27 -2.24
CA ILE A 130 -15.73 -0.94 -0.83
C ILE A 130 -16.31 -2.14 -0.07
N CYS A 131 -17.23 -2.88 -0.67
CA CYS A 131 -17.77 -4.11 -0.07
C CYS A 131 -16.66 -5.14 0.21
N HIS A 132 -15.74 -5.34 -0.74
CA HIS A 132 -14.61 -6.26 -0.55
C HIS A 132 -13.61 -5.75 0.51
N GLU A 133 -13.46 -4.44 0.66
CA GLU A 133 -12.66 -3.86 1.75
C GLU A 133 -13.27 -4.15 3.11
N PHE A 134 -14.59 -4.01 3.25
CA PHE A 134 -15.28 -4.43 4.47
C PHE A 134 -15.07 -5.93 4.73
N GLU A 135 -15.30 -6.79 3.74
CA GLU A 135 -15.09 -8.26 3.87
C GLU A 135 -13.66 -8.59 4.30
N ARG A 136 -12.67 -7.94 3.68
CA ARG A 136 -11.25 -8.12 4.00
C ARG A 136 -10.95 -7.75 5.45
N PHE A 137 -11.34 -6.55 5.89
CA PHE A 137 -11.09 -6.10 7.25
C PHE A 137 -11.99 -6.78 8.30
N SER A 138 -13.12 -7.36 7.89
CA SER A 138 -14.01 -8.14 8.76
C SER A 138 -13.69 -9.64 8.79
N THR A 139 -12.58 -10.09 8.21
CA THR A 139 -12.22 -11.54 8.12
C THR A 139 -12.31 -12.25 9.48
N TYR A 140 -11.96 -11.55 10.56
CA TYR A 140 -11.96 -12.09 11.93
C TYR A 140 -13.18 -11.65 12.77
N LEU A 141 -14.22 -11.13 12.12
CA LEU A 141 -15.50 -10.73 12.72
C LEU A 141 -16.64 -11.58 12.12
N PRO A 142 -16.79 -12.85 12.52
CA PRO A 142 -17.64 -13.83 11.83
C PRO A 142 -19.13 -13.52 11.85
N ASP A 143 -19.60 -12.75 12.84
CA ASP A 143 -21.00 -12.35 12.96
C ASP A 143 -21.34 -11.17 12.03
N LEU A 144 -20.34 -10.49 11.48
CA LEU A 144 -20.56 -9.35 10.61
C LEU A 144 -20.93 -9.79 9.18
N LYS A 145 -21.90 -9.12 8.58
CA LYS A 145 -22.39 -9.41 7.23
C LYS A 145 -22.42 -8.12 6.42
N VAL A 146 -21.90 -8.19 5.21
CA VAL A 146 -21.79 -7.06 4.30
C VAL A 146 -22.50 -7.45 3.00
N ALA A 147 -23.25 -6.52 2.40
CA ALA A 147 -23.78 -6.72 1.06
C ALA A 147 -23.69 -5.45 0.22
N VAL A 148 -23.58 -5.64 -1.09
CA VAL A 148 -23.52 -4.55 -2.07
C VAL A 148 -24.77 -4.51 -2.95
N PHE A 149 -25.33 -3.31 -3.16
CA PHE A 149 -26.51 -3.11 -4.00
C PHE A 149 -26.32 -1.99 -5.02
N TYR A 150 -26.37 -2.35 -6.30
CA TYR A 150 -26.28 -1.40 -7.43
C TYR A 150 -27.23 -1.75 -8.59
N GLY A 151 -27.40 -0.81 -9.53
CA GLY A 151 -28.18 -1.00 -10.75
C GLY A 151 -27.59 -2.05 -11.73
N GLY A 152 -28.41 -2.58 -12.64
CA GLY A 152 -27.98 -3.56 -13.65
C GLY A 152 -28.10 -5.04 -13.23
N VAL A 153 -28.38 -5.30 -11.95
CA VAL A 153 -28.79 -6.63 -11.44
C VAL A 153 -30.30 -6.64 -11.21
N ASN A 154 -30.98 -7.76 -11.44
CA ASN A 154 -32.41 -7.88 -11.16
C ASN A 154 -32.69 -7.57 -9.68
N ILE A 155 -33.57 -6.60 -9.41
CA ILE A 155 -33.86 -6.14 -8.04
C ILE A 155 -34.41 -7.25 -7.16
N LYS A 156 -35.10 -8.25 -7.72
CA LYS A 156 -35.63 -9.39 -6.98
C LYS A 156 -34.53 -10.15 -6.24
N VAL A 157 -33.35 -10.29 -6.84
CA VAL A 157 -32.18 -10.93 -6.20
C VAL A 157 -31.79 -10.17 -4.92
N HIS A 158 -31.84 -8.84 -4.95
CA HIS A 158 -31.53 -8.03 -3.77
C HIS A 158 -32.63 -8.12 -2.71
N LYS A 159 -33.91 -8.15 -3.11
CA LYS A 159 -35.04 -8.33 -2.20
C LYS A 159 -34.98 -9.69 -1.50
N ASP A 160 -34.66 -10.75 -2.25
CA ASP A 160 -34.53 -12.11 -1.71
C ASP A 160 -33.33 -12.19 -0.75
N LEU A 161 -32.19 -11.56 -1.06
CA LEU A 161 -31.05 -11.46 -0.15
C LEU A 161 -31.43 -10.74 1.15
N LEU A 162 -32.05 -9.56 1.07
CA LEU A 162 -32.46 -8.80 2.26
C LEU A 162 -33.46 -9.56 3.14
N ARG A 163 -34.37 -10.33 2.54
CA ARG A 163 -35.36 -11.14 3.25
C ARG A 163 -34.74 -12.33 3.99
N ASN A 164 -33.77 -13.00 3.36
CA ASN A 164 -33.21 -14.24 3.88
C ASN A 164 -31.98 -13.99 4.77
N GLU A 165 -31.13 -13.04 4.38
CA GLU A 165 -29.82 -12.78 4.97
C GLU A 165 -29.54 -11.26 5.02
N CYS A 166 -30.35 -10.54 5.78
CA CYS A 166 -30.17 -9.10 5.98
C CYS A 166 -28.76 -8.80 6.53
N PRO A 167 -27.96 -7.96 5.84
CA PRO A 167 -26.59 -7.62 6.26
C PRO A 167 -26.58 -6.55 7.37
N HIS A 168 -25.45 -6.46 8.07
CA HIS A 168 -25.19 -5.39 9.04
C HIS A 168 -24.64 -4.12 8.38
N ILE A 169 -23.92 -4.30 7.26
CA ILE A 169 -23.33 -3.22 6.48
C ILE A 169 -23.86 -3.29 5.05
N VAL A 170 -24.39 -2.17 4.58
CA VAL A 170 -24.88 -2.03 3.21
C VAL A 170 -24.02 -1.04 2.46
N VAL A 171 -23.49 -1.46 1.31
CA VAL A 171 -22.76 -0.61 0.37
C VAL A 171 -23.57 -0.49 -0.92
N GLY A 172 -23.70 0.68 -1.53
CA GLY A 172 -24.44 0.75 -2.78
C GLY A 172 -24.46 2.08 -3.50
N THR A 173 -25.09 2.09 -4.67
CA THR A 173 -25.36 3.31 -5.44
C THR A 173 -26.72 3.89 -5.05
N PRO A 174 -26.88 5.22 -4.94
CA PRO A 174 -28.10 5.87 -4.43
C PRO A 174 -29.40 5.33 -5.04
N GLY A 175 -29.52 5.29 -6.36
CA GLY A 175 -30.77 4.87 -7.01
C GLY A 175 -31.24 3.45 -6.65
N ARG A 176 -30.32 2.49 -6.45
CA ARG A 176 -30.70 1.11 -6.03
C ARG A 176 -31.08 1.07 -4.56
N ILE A 177 -30.33 1.75 -3.70
CA ILE A 177 -30.62 1.82 -2.26
C ILE A 177 -31.97 2.47 -2.01
N LEU A 178 -32.24 3.61 -2.67
CA LEU A 178 -33.50 4.31 -2.56
C LEU A 178 -34.69 3.45 -2.99
N ALA A 179 -34.56 2.71 -4.10
CA ALA A 179 -35.60 1.81 -4.57
C ALA A 179 -35.94 0.72 -3.53
N LEU A 180 -34.92 0.09 -2.94
CA LEU A 180 -35.10 -0.95 -1.92
C LEU A 180 -35.68 -0.37 -0.61
N ALA A 181 -35.28 0.84 -0.22
CA ALA A 181 -35.78 1.50 0.97
C ALA A 181 -37.23 1.97 0.82
N ARG A 182 -37.59 2.56 -0.33
CA ARG A 182 -38.98 2.99 -0.64
C ARG A 182 -39.96 1.82 -0.66
N ASP A 183 -39.55 0.69 -1.23
CA ASP A 183 -40.35 -0.54 -1.26
C ASP A 183 -40.40 -1.26 0.10
N LYS A 184 -39.71 -0.74 1.13
CA LYS A 184 -39.60 -1.30 2.49
C LYS A 184 -38.92 -2.68 2.55
N ASP A 185 -38.22 -3.09 1.49
CA ASP A 185 -37.38 -4.29 1.50
C ASP A 185 -36.08 -4.05 2.30
N LEU A 186 -35.58 -2.82 2.32
CA LEU A 186 -34.41 -2.39 3.10
C LEU A 186 -34.84 -1.41 4.20
N SER A 187 -34.78 -1.84 5.46
CA SER A 187 -35.01 -0.96 6.61
C SER A 187 -33.74 -0.18 6.96
N LEU A 188 -33.84 1.15 6.97
CA LEU A 188 -32.73 2.06 7.32
C LEU A 188 -32.85 2.66 8.73
N LYS A 189 -33.84 2.20 9.52
CA LYS A 189 -34.19 2.79 10.83
C LYS A 189 -33.15 2.60 11.92
N ASN A 190 -32.17 1.71 11.73
CA ASN A 190 -31.13 1.41 12.72
C ASN A 190 -29.74 1.85 12.26
N VAL A 191 -29.65 2.61 11.16
CA VAL A 191 -28.37 3.09 10.63
C VAL A 191 -27.76 4.08 11.63
N ARG A 192 -26.58 3.73 12.15
CA ARG A 192 -25.76 4.55 13.05
C ARG A 192 -24.55 5.16 12.35
N HIS A 193 -24.14 4.62 11.20
CA HIS A 193 -23.06 5.15 10.39
C HIS A 193 -23.55 5.41 8.96
N PHE A 194 -23.52 6.66 8.52
CA PHE A 194 -23.91 7.09 7.17
C PHE A 194 -22.69 7.66 6.44
N ILE A 195 -22.25 6.98 5.39
CA ILE A 195 -20.98 7.29 4.74
C ILE A 195 -21.21 7.60 3.27
N LEU A 196 -20.59 8.69 2.79
CA LEU A 196 -20.53 9.04 1.37
C LEU A 196 -19.08 9.03 0.89
N ASP A 197 -18.74 8.16 -0.07
CA ASP A 197 -17.45 8.21 -0.77
C ASP A 197 -17.63 8.78 -2.19
N GLU A 198 -16.70 9.60 -2.64
CA GLU A 198 -16.85 10.50 -3.80
C GLU A 198 -18.09 11.39 -3.69
N CYS A 199 -18.24 12.03 -2.52
CA CYS A 199 -19.43 12.83 -2.19
C CYS A 199 -19.62 14.05 -3.12
N ASP A 200 -18.54 14.59 -3.69
CA ASP A 200 -18.59 15.67 -4.68
C ASP A 200 -19.47 15.30 -5.88
N LYS A 201 -19.25 14.12 -6.47
CA LYS A 201 -20.03 13.67 -7.63
C LYS A 201 -21.45 13.31 -7.28
N MET A 202 -21.67 12.74 -6.10
CA MET A 202 -23.03 12.41 -5.68
C MET A 202 -23.87 13.64 -5.39
N LEU A 203 -23.26 14.72 -4.89
CA LEU A 203 -23.95 15.92 -4.45
C LEU A 203 -23.97 17.04 -5.51
N GLU A 204 -23.11 16.98 -6.52
CA GLU A 204 -23.08 17.94 -7.65
C GLU A 204 -24.32 17.80 -8.55
N SER A 205 -24.71 16.57 -8.91
CA SER A 205 -25.90 16.36 -9.75
C SER A 205 -27.19 16.43 -8.92
N LEU A 206 -28.16 17.24 -9.36
CA LEU A 206 -29.42 17.45 -8.64
C LEU A 206 -30.22 16.16 -8.41
N ASP A 207 -30.32 15.31 -9.43
CA ASP A 207 -31.07 14.05 -9.34
C ASP A 207 -30.47 13.10 -8.30
N MET A 208 -29.15 12.90 -8.33
CA MET A 208 -28.47 12.02 -7.37
C MET A 208 -28.46 12.62 -5.96
N ARG A 209 -28.30 13.94 -5.85
CA ARG A 209 -28.38 14.66 -4.57
C ARG A 209 -29.74 14.46 -3.91
N LYS A 210 -30.83 14.57 -4.69
CA LYS A 210 -32.19 14.31 -4.21
C LYS A 210 -32.35 12.89 -3.70
N ASP A 211 -31.87 11.90 -4.46
CA ASP A 211 -31.91 10.50 -4.04
C ASP A 211 -31.13 10.27 -2.72
N VAL A 212 -29.94 10.87 -2.57
CA VAL A 212 -29.14 10.79 -1.34
C VAL A 212 -29.87 11.45 -0.16
N GLN A 213 -30.49 12.61 -0.36
CA GLN A 213 -31.27 13.30 0.67
C GLN A 213 -32.49 12.49 1.12
N ASP A 214 -33.21 11.87 0.18
CA ASP A 214 -34.35 11.01 0.48
C ASP A 214 -33.92 9.79 1.29
N ILE A 215 -32.80 9.15 0.93
CA ILE A 215 -32.21 8.06 1.71
C ILE A 215 -31.83 8.53 3.11
N PHE A 216 -31.16 9.70 3.22
CA PHE A 216 -30.73 10.25 4.50
C PHE A 216 -31.90 10.49 5.45
N LYS A 217 -33.03 11.01 4.95
CA LYS A 217 -34.26 11.23 5.75
C LYS A 217 -34.91 9.93 6.25
N MET A 218 -34.62 8.78 5.63
CA MET A 218 -35.10 7.47 6.07
C MET A 218 -34.26 6.86 7.20
N THR A 219 -33.13 7.48 7.55
CA THR A 219 -32.23 7.05 8.64
C THR A 219 -32.50 7.86 9.93
N PRO A 220 -32.10 7.37 11.11
CA PRO A 220 -32.16 8.13 12.36
C PRO A 220 -31.50 9.50 12.26
N HIS A 221 -31.99 10.47 13.04
CA HIS A 221 -31.33 11.78 13.14
C HIS A 221 -29.98 11.68 13.85
N ASP A 222 -29.93 10.92 14.95
CA ASP A 222 -28.73 10.64 15.75
C ASP A 222 -27.92 9.47 15.16
N LYS A 223 -26.92 9.82 14.35
CA LYS A 223 -25.99 8.91 13.67
C LYS A 223 -24.72 9.66 13.29
N GLN A 224 -23.61 8.94 13.18
CA GLN A 224 -22.37 9.47 12.64
C GLN A 224 -22.45 9.60 11.12
N VAL A 225 -22.03 10.73 10.59
CA VAL A 225 -21.95 11.04 9.16
C VAL A 225 -20.51 11.28 8.75
N MET A 226 -20.02 10.51 7.78
CA MET A 226 -18.67 10.69 7.23
C MET A 226 -18.73 10.90 5.70
N MET A 227 -18.00 11.87 5.18
CA MET A 227 -17.93 12.18 3.76
C MET A 227 -16.48 12.28 3.29
N PHE A 228 -16.20 11.61 2.17
CA PHE A 228 -14.86 11.53 1.59
C PHE A 228 -14.88 11.94 0.12
N SER A 229 -13.89 12.73 -0.29
CA SER A 229 -13.64 13.03 -1.70
C SER A 229 -12.15 13.31 -1.96
N ALA A 230 -11.73 13.18 -3.22
CA ALA A 230 -10.44 13.70 -3.66
C ALA A 230 -10.47 15.21 -3.94
N THR A 231 -11.64 15.71 -4.31
CA THR A 231 -11.88 17.08 -4.77
C THR A 231 -13.11 17.63 -4.05
N LEU A 232 -12.95 18.68 -3.24
CA LEU A 232 -14.08 19.40 -2.62
C LEU A 232 -13.97 20.88 -2.95
N SER A 233 -14.79 21.34 -3.90
CA SER A 233 -14.91 22.76 -4.22
C SER A 233 -15.47 23.56 -3.04
N LYS A 234 -15.20 24.87 -3.00
CA LYS A 234 -15.77 25.76 -1.97
C LYS A 234 -17.30 25.79 -2.01
N GLU A 235 -17.89 25.53 -3.17
CA GLU A 235 -19.35 25.47 -3.38
C GLU A 235 -20.00 24.20 -2.81
N ILE A 236 -19.31 23.05 -2.86
CA ILE A 236 -19.87 21.78 -2.38
C ILE A 236 -19.72 21.60 -0.86
N ARG A 237 -18.71 22.22 -0.24
CA ARG A 237 -18.46 22.11 1.20
C ARG A 237 -19.69 22.50 2.06
N PRO A 238 -20.39 23.63 1.83
CA PRO A 238 -21.61 23.96 2.57
C PRO A 238 -22.72 22.92 2.38
N VAL A 239 -22.81 22.30 1.19
CA VAL A 239 -23.80 21.26 0.92
C VAL A 239 -23.53 20.02 1.75
N CYS A 240 -22.26 19.60 1.85
CA CYS A 240 -21.85 18.47 2.70
C CYS A 240 -22.16 18.73 4.18
N LYS A 241 -21.84 19.93 4.68
CA LYS A 241 -22.06 20.31 6.09
C LYS A 241 -23.53 20.26 6.51
N LYS A 242 -24.48 20.41 5.58
CA LYS A 242 -25.93 20.29 5.88
C LYS A 242 -26.35 18.89 6.33
N PHE A 243 -25.53 17.87 6.08
CA PHE A 243 -25.80 16.50 6.55
C PHE A 243 -25.15 16.19 7.91
N MET A 244 -24.31 17.09 8.43
CA MET A 244 -23.41 16.83 9.55
C MET A 244 -23.69 17.74 10.74
N GLN A 245 -23.21 17.35 11.91
CA GLN A 245 -23.22 18.15 13.13
C GLN A 245 -21.80 18.37 13.62
N ASP A 246 -21.31 19.62 13.52
CA ASP A 246 -19.95 20.03 13.94
C ASP A 246 -18.85 19.05 13.50
N PRO A 247 -18.70 18.79 12.18
CA PRO A 247 -17.80 17.76 11.69
C PRO A 247 -16.33 18.14 11.89
N MET A 248 -15.51 17.13 12.13
CA MET A 248 -14.06 17.26 11.92
C MET A 248 -13.81 17.54 10.44
N GLU A 249 -13.20 18.68 10.15
CA GLU A 249 -12.88 19.09 8.79
C GLU A 249 -11.41 18.86 8.48
N ILE A 250 -11.13 17.87 7.63
CA ILE A 250 -9.79 17.63 7.11
C ILE A 250 -9.80 18.03 5.64
N TYR A 251 -9.11 19.13 5.34
CA TYR A 251 -8.82 19.53 3.97
C TYR A 251 -7.33 19.36 3.72
N VAL A 252 -6.97 18.89 2.51
CA VAL A 252 -5.62 19.13 2.02
C VAL A 252 -5.49 20.65 1.90
N ASP A 253 -4.61 21.25 2.70
CA ASP A 253 -4.37 22.70 2.71
C ASP A 253 -4.18 23.21 1.27
N ASP A 254 -4.81 24.34 0.94
CA ASP A 254 -4.64 24.99 -0.37
C ASP A 254 -3.15 25.34 -0.62
N GLU A 255 -2.34 25.48 0.45
CA GLU A 255 -0.88 25.66 0.41
C GLU A 255 -0.09 24.34 0.41
N ALA A 256 -0.69 23.24 0.89
CA ALA A 256 -0.12 21.90 0.87
C ALA A 256 -0.35 21.25 -0.49
N LYS A 257 0.45 21.68 -1.45
CA LYS A 257 0.71 21.08 -2.77
C LYS A 257 -0.09 19.79 -3.03
N LEU A 258 -1.11 19.87 -3.88
CA LEU A 258 -1.75 18.72 -4.54
C LEU A 258 -0.80 18.02 -5.55
N THR A 259 0.49 18.00 -5.27
CA THR A 259 1.52 17.33 -6.04
C THR A 259 1.32 15.82 -5.96
N LEU A 260 1.23 15.21 -7.13
CA LEU A 260 1.26 13.78 -7.35
C LEU A 260 2.72 13.31 -7.15
N HIS A 261 3.18 13.27 -5.90
CA HIS A 261 4.53 12.82 -5.56
C HIS A 261 4.76 11.40 -6.08
N GLY A 262 5.88 11.17 -6.77
CA GLY A 262 6.19 9.89 -7.41
C GLY A 262 5.61 9.72 -8.81
N LEU A 263 4.74 10.62 -9.29
CA LEU A 263 4.20 10.58 -10.65
C LEU A 263 4.96 11.54 -11.57
N VAL A 264 5.60 10.97 -12.58
CA VAL A 264 6.17 11.72 -13.71
C VAL A 264 5.04 12.02 -14.70
N GLN A 265 4.89 13.27 -15.10
CA GLN A 265 3.79 13.71 -15.96
C GLN A 265 4.33 14.38 -17.21
N HIS A 266 3.86 13.92 -18.37
CA HIS A 266 4.23 14.47 -19.66
C HIS A 266 3.02 14.67 -20.57
N TYR A 267 3.18 15.56 -21.55
CA TYR A 267 2.22 15.70 -22.65
C TYR A 267 2.90 15.54 -24.02
N ILE A 268 2.12 15.19 -25.03
CA ILE A 268 2.54 15.18 -26.44
C ILE A 268 1.54 16.00 -27.23
N LYS A 269 2.03 16.93 -28.06
CA LYS A 269 1.21 17.63 -29.06
C LYS A 269 1.27 16.86 -30.36
N LEU A 270 0.12 16.47 -30.88
CA LEU A 270 -0.01 15.68 -32.11
C LEU A 270 -1.41 15.84 -32.69
N LYS A 271 -1.60 15.52 -33.97
CA LYS A 271 -2.93 15.51 -34.59
C LYS A 271 -3.68 14.22 -34.23
N GLU A 272 -5.01 14.22 -34.39
CA GLU A 272 -5.85 13.05 -34.09
C GLU A 272 -5.43 11.80 -34.89
N GLU A 273 -5.10 11.98 -36.16
CA GLU A 273 -4.65 10.90 -37.05
C GLU A 273 -3.31 10.28 -36.64
N GLU A 274 -2.50 10.99 -35.85
CA GLU A 274 -1.18 10.53 -35.40
C GLU A 274 -1.25 9.73 -34.09
N LYS A 275 -2.38 9.78 -33.37
CA LYS A 275 -2.52 9.20 -32.02
C LYS A 275 -2.29 7.70 -31.98
N ASN A 276 -2.87 6.95 -32.92
CA ASN A 276 -2.71 5.48 -32.98
C ASN A 276 -1.24 5.08 -33.16
N ARG A 277 -0.56 5.72 -34.13
CA ARG A 277 0.86 5.46 -34.38
C ARG A 277 1.71 5.81 -33.17
N LYS A 278 1.47 6.98 -32.59
CA LYS A 278 2.25 7.43 -31.43
C LYS A 278 2.01 6.55 -30.21
N LEU A 279 0.79 6.06 -30.00
CA LEU A 279 0.48 5.12 -28.93
C LEU A 279 1.26 3.82 -29.09
N ASN A 280 1.28 3.23 -30.28
CA ASN A 280 2.04 2.00 -30.53
C ASN A 280 3.54 2.22 -30.28
N ASP A 281 4.10 3.33 -30.80
CA ASP A 281 5.51 3.69 -30.55
C ASP A 281 5.82 3.80 -29.04
N LEU A 282 4.87 4.33 -28.24
CA LEU A 282 5.03 4.43 -26.80
C LEU A 282 4.91 3.07 -26.10
N LEU A 283 3.98 2.22 -26.52
CA LEU A 283 3.81 0.87 -25.94
C LEU A 283 5.01 -0.04 -26.25
N ASP A 284 5.68 0.16 -27.38
CA ASP A 284 6.92 -0.54 -27.72
C ASP A 284 8.15 0.00 -26.95
N ALA A 285 8.22 1.32 -26.74
CA ALA A 285 9.37 1.96 -26.14
C ALA A 285 9.36 1.97 -24.60
N LEU A 286 8.18 2.03 -23.98
CA LEU A 286 8.04 2.15 -22.52
C LEU A 286 7.96 0.79 -21.85
N ASP A 287 8.64 0.66 -20.70
CA ASP A 287 8.62 -0.57 -19.92
C ASP A 287 7.58 -0.49 -18.79
N PHE A 288 6.48 -1.24 -18.90
CA PHE A 288 5.36 -1.18 -17.96
C PHE A 288 4.94 -2.54 -17.38
N ASN A 289 4.38 -2.55 -16.18
CA ASN A 289 3.71 -3.73 -15.63
C ASN A 289 2.31 -3.82 -16.25
N GLN A 290 1.49 -2.79 -15.98
CA GLN A 290 0.18 -2.60 -16.58
C GLN A 290 -0.02 -1.12 -16.95
N VAL A 291 -0.79 -0.90 -18.01
CA VAL A 291 -1.13 0.43 -18.53
C VAL A 291 -2.64 0.59 -18.62
N VAL A 292 -3.11 1.78 -18.27
CA VAL A 292 -4.51 2.18 -18.46
C VAL A 292 -4.55 3.32 -19.48
N ILE A 293 -5.37 3.15 -20.51
CA ILE A 293 -5.54 4.10 -21.61
C ILE A 293 -6.94 4.67 -21.55
N PHE A 294 -7.05 5.97 -21.30
CA PHE A 294 -8.33 6.66 -21.19
C PHE A 294 -8.76 7.31 -22.51
N VAL A 295 -10.00 7.02 -22.91
CA VAL A 295 -10.65 7.57 -24.12
C VAL A 295 -11.98 8.23 -23.77
N LYS A 296 -12.45 9.14 -24.63
CA LYS A 296 -13.64 9.96 -24.36
C LYS A 296 -14.98 9.29 -24.65
N SER A 297 -15.01 8.18 -25.41
CA SER A 297 -16.28 7.54 -25.80
C SER A 297 -16.21 6.02 -25.89
N VAL A 298 -17.39 5.40 -25.76
CA VAL A 298 -17.59 3.94 -25.86
C VAL A 298 -17.11 3.39 -27.21
N SER A 299 -17.47 4.07 -28.29
CA SER A 299 -17.07 3.67 -29.66
C SER A 299 -15.55 3.68 -29.81
N ARG A 300 -14.88 4.73 -29.31
CA ARG A 300 -13.42 4.82 -29.35
C ARG A 300 -12.74 3.75 -28.50
N ALA A 301 -13.32 3.41 -27.34
CA ALA A 301 -12.79 2.35 -26.48
C ALA A 301 -12.78 1.00 -27.19
N ALA A 302 -13.89 0.65 -27.84
CA ALA A 302 -14.03 -0.59 -28.58
C ALA A 302 -13.12 -0.66 -29.81
N GLU A 303 -13.03 0.43 -30.59
CA GLU A 303 -12.19 0.46 -31.79
C GLU A 303 -10.70 0.45 -31.46
N LEU A 304 -10.28 1.19 -30.42
CA LEU A 304 -8.88 1.21 -30.00
C LEU A 304 -8.44 -0.15 -29.43
N ASP A 305 -9.28 -0.80 -28.63
CA ASP A 305 -9.02 -2.15 -28.11
C ASP A 305 -8.85 -3.17 -29.24
N LYS A 306 -9.73 -3.11 -30.24
CA LYS A 306 -9.62 -3.95 -31.44
C LYS A 306 -8.29 -3.72 -32.18
N LEU A 307 -7.93 -2.45 -32.40
CA LEU A 307 -6.68 -2.08 -33.08
C LEU A 307 -5.45 -2.58 -32.31
N LEU A 308 -5.43 -2.43 -30.98
CA LEU A 308 -4.33 -2.90 -30.14
C LEU A 308 -4.17 -4.42 -30.23
N VAL A 309 -5.27 -5.17 -30.15
CA VAL A 309 -5.26 -6.63 -30.30
C VAL A 309 -4.76 -7.05 -31.69
N GLU A 310 -5.17 -6.36 -32.77
CA GLU A 310 -4.68 -6.59 -34.13
C GLU A 310 -3.18 -6.28 -34.27
N CYS A 311 -2.67 -5.31 -33.52
CA CYS A 311 -1.25 -4.98 -33.42
C CYS A 311 -0.45 -5.89 -32.46
N ASN A 312 -1.01 -7.03 -32.02
CA ASN A 312 -0.40 -7.96 -31.06
C ASN A 312 -0.13 -7.35 -29.67
N PHE A 313 -0.89 -6.34 -29.26
CA PHE A 313 -0.94 -5.84 -27.89
C PHE A 313 -2.19 -6.41 -27.20
N PRO A 314 -2.07 -7.45 -26.34
CA PRO A 314 -3.23 -7.97 -25.64
C PRO A 314 -3.83 -6.91 -24.72
N SER A 315 -5.00 -6.42 -25.10
CA SER A 315 -5.77 -5.44 -24.36
C SER A 315 -7.16 -5.95 -24.03
N ILE A 316 -7.78 -5.29 -23.06
CA ILE A 316 -9.20 -5.41 -22.78
C ILE A 316 -9.81 -4.01 -22.75
N CYS A 317 -11.09 -3.90 -23.12
CA CYS A 317 -11.86 -2.67 -22.90
C CYS A 317 -12.90 -2.77 -21.78
N ILE A 318 -13.10 -1.67 -21.06
CA ILE A 318 -14.19 -1.46 -20.10
C ILE A 318 -14.88 -0.12 -20.38
N HIS A 319 -16.17 -0.16 -20.68
CA HIS A 319 -16.97 1.04 -20.96
C HIS A 319 -18.44 0.86 -20.57
N SER A 320 -19.23 1.94 -20.62
CA SER A 320 -20.62 1.96 -20.14
C SER A 320 -21.60 1.12 -20.98
N GLY A 321 -21.28 0.85 -22.25
CA GLY A 321 -22.09 -0.01 -23.13
C GLY A 321 -22.04 -1.51 -22.82
N MET A 322 -21.27 -1.95 -21.81
CA MET A 322 -21.14 -3.37 -21.45
C MET A 322 -22.10 -3.76 -20.32
N SER A 323 -22.45 -5.05 -20.24
CA SER A 323 -23.20 -5.57 -19.10
C SER A 323 -22.36 -5.46 -17.81
N GLN A 324 -23.04 -5.30 -16.68
CA GLN A 324 -22.37 -5.17 -15.38
C GLN A 324 -21.50 -6.39 -15.04
N GLU A 325 -21.99 -7.58 -15.35
CA GLU A 325 -21.28 -8.84 -15.14
C GLU A 325 -19.96 -8.89 -15.93
N GLU A 326 -20.00 -8.52 -17.20
CA GLU A 326 -18.80 -8.52 -18.06
C GLU A 326 -17.79 -7.46 -17.61
N ARG A 327 -18.26 -6.27 -17.20
CA ARG A 327 -17.38 -5.21 -16.66
C ARG A 327 -16.62 -5.68 -15.43
N LEU A 328 -17.32 -6.30 -14.47
CA LEU A 328 -16.72 -6.84 -13.26
C LEU A 328 -15.76 -7.99 -13.57
N LYS A 329 -16.11 -8.88 -14.50
CA LYS A 329 -15.25 -9.99 -14.93
C LYS A 329 -13.94 -9.48 -15.55
N ARG A 330 -14.01 -8.54 -16.49
CA ARG A 330 -12.82 -7.93 -17.12
C ARG A 330 -11.97 -7.16 -16.13
N TYR A 331 -12.61 -6.42 -15.23
CA TYR A 331 -11.93 -5.71 -14.16
C TYR A 331 -11.14 -6.67 -13.25
N LYS A 332 -11.75 -7.76 -12.79
CA LYS A 332 -11.07 -8.79 -11.99
C LYS A 332 -9.88 -9.39 -12.74
N GLY A 333 -10.08 -9.78 -14.00
CA GLY A 333 -9.01 -10.33 -14.83
C GLY A 333 -7.82 -9.38 -14.96
N PHE A 334 -8.07 -8.08 -15.16
CA PHE A 334 -7.03 -7.07 -15.19
C PHE A 334 -6.34 -6.91 -13.84
N LYS A 335 -7.09 -6.80 -12.73
CA LYS A 335 -6.53 -6.67 -11.38
C LYS A 335 -5.61 -7.85 -11.02
N GLU A 336 -5.97 -9.06 -11.44
CA GLU A 336 -5.19 -10.28 -11.22
C GLU A 336 -3.94 -10.38 -12.12
N GLY A 337 -3.83 -9.53 -13.15
CA GLY A 337 -2.69 -9.47 -14.06
C GLY A 337 -2.81 -10.35 -15.30
N HIS A 338 -4.00 -10.84 -15.65
CA HIS A 338 -4.22 -11.64 -16.86
C HIS A 338 -3.98 -10.84 -18.15
N THR A 339 -4.15 -9.52 -18.12
CA THR A 339 -3.91 -8.62 -19.25
C THR A 339 -3.15 -7.39 -18.77
N ARG A 340 -2.24 -6.89 -19.60
CA ARG A 340 -1.38 -5.74 -19.24
C ARG A 340 -1.93 -4.39 -19.68
N ILE A 341 -2.85 -4.37 -20.65
CA ILE A 341 -3.39 -3.12 -21.22
C ILE A 341 -4.90 -3.07 -20.99
N LEU A 342 -5.38 -1.97 -20.41
CA LEU A 342 -6.79 -1.67 -20.24
C LEU A 342 -7.15 -0.38 -20.97
N VAL A 343 -8.08 -0.46 -21.93
CA VAL A 343 -8.70 0.70 -22.56
C VAL A 343 -10.02 1.01 -21.86
N ALA A 344 -10.21 2.24 -21.37
CA ALA A 344 -11.40 2.59 -20.62
C ALA A 344 -11.88 4.01 -20.85
N THR A 345 -13.17 4.25 -20.61
CA THR A 345 -13.71 5.61 -20.42
C THR A 345 -13.56 6.04 -18.95
N ASP A 346 -13.99 7.26 -18.63
CA ASP A 346 -13.97 7.81 -17.25
C ASP A 346 -14.72 6.99 -16.20
N LEU A 347 -15.49 6.02 -16.65
CA LEU A 347 -16.12 5.01 -15.81
C LEU A 347 -15.12 4.26 -14.91
N VAL A 348 -13.86 4.11 -15.35
CA VAL A 348 -12.76 3.49 -14.59
C VAL A 348 -11.84 4.55 -13.96
N GLY A 349 -12.01 5.83 -14.32
CA GLY A 349 -11.13 6.91 -13.87
C GLY A 349 -11.25 7.21 -12.38
N ARG A 350 -12.40 6.89 -11.76
CA ARG A 350 -12.73 7.21 -10.37
C ARG A 350 -12.92 5.96 -9.53
N GLY A 351 -12.53 6.00 -8.25
CA GLY A 351 -12.71 4.92 -7.27
C GLY A 351 -11.94 3.61 -7.47
N ILE A 352 -11.50 3.26 -8.69
CA ILE A 352 -10.98 1.92 -9.00
C ILE A 352 -9.51 1.73 -8.61
N ASP A 353 -9.23 0.74 -7.77
CA ASP A 353 -7.88 0.42 -7.27
C ASP A 353 -7.16 -0.67 -8.08
N ILE A 354 -6.02 -0.30 -8.67
CA ILE A 354 -5.19 -1.18 -9.48
C ILE A 354 -3.71 -0.94 -9.17
N GLU A 355 -3.23 -1.58 -8.10
CA GLU A 355 -1.89 -1.40 -7.54
C GLU A 355 -0.73 -1.60 -8.53
N ARG A 356 -0.93 -2.46 -9.55
CA ARG A 356 0.08 -2.83 -10.55
C ARG A 356 0.17 -1.87 -11.74
N VAL A 357 -0.69 -0.85 -11.81
CA VAL A 357 -0.67 0.15 -12.89
C VAL A 357 0.44 1.15 -12.62
N ASN A 358 1.42 1.19 -13.51
CA ASN A 358 2.53 2.13 -13.44
C ASN A 358 2.51 3.16 -14.56
N ILE A 359 1.72 2.96 -15.63
CA ILE A 359 1.54 3.94 -16.70
C ILE A 359 0.06 4.26 -16.91
N VAL A 360 -0.27 5.54 -17.00
CA VAL A 360 -1.57 6.05 -17.43
C VAL A 360 -1.38 6.86 -18.71
N ILE A 361 -2.16 6.56 -19.74
CA ILE A 361 -2.17 7.32 -21.00
C ILE A 361 -3.55 7.96 -21.17
N ASN A 362 -3.61 9.29 -21.16
CA ASN A 362 -4.78 10.03 -21.62
C ASN A 362 -4.71 10.14 -23.14
N TYR A 363 -5.26 9.13 -23.83
CA TYR A 363 -5.35 9.12 -25.29
C TYR A 363 -6.28 10.23 -25.79
N ASP A 364 -7.37 10.46 -25.07
CA ASP A 364 -8.18 11.66 -25.18
C ASP A 364 -8.04 12.51 -23.92
N MET A 365 -7.87 13.82 -24.09
CA MET A 365 -7.82 14.77 -22.99
C MET A 365 -9.08 14.65 -22.11
N PRO A 366 -8.96 14.65 -20.77
CA PRO A 366 -10.11 14.70 -19.88
C PRO A 366 -10.85 16.04 -20.02
N ASP A 367 -12.15 16.04 -19.67
CA ASP A 367 -12.99 17.25 -19.77
C ASP A 367 -12.66 18.33 -18.73
N SER A 368 -12.00 17.96 -17.63
CA SER A 368 -11.66 18.87 -16.54
C SER A 368 -10.38 18.46 -15.81
N ALA A 369 -9.82 19.42 -15.06
CA ALA A 369 -8.64 19.19 -14.23
C ALA A 369 -8.88 18.17 -13.11
N ASP A 370 -10.09 18.13 -12.54
CA ASP A 370 -10.43 17.14 -11.53
C ASP A 370 -10.44 15.73 -12.13
N THR A 371 -11.06 15.55 -13.31
CA THR A 371 -11.04 14.25 -14.02
C THR A 371 -9.62 13.81 -14.36
N TYR A 372 -8.74 14.75 -14.77
CA TYR A 372 -7.32 14.46 -14.95
C TYR A 372 -6.70 13.85 -13.69
N LEU A 373 -6.88 14.48 -12.52
CA LEU A 373 -6.35 14.02 -11.24
C LEU A 373 -6.80 12.59 -10.91
N HIS A 374 -8.09 12.28 -11.13
CA HIS A 374 -8.63 10.95 -10.86
C HIS A 374 -8.02 9.87 -11.78
N ARG A 375 -7.86 10.18 -13.07
CA ARG A 375 -7.25 9.29 -14.07
C ARG A 375 -5.77 9.02 -13.75
N VAL A 376 -4.98 10.06 -13.54
CA VAL A 376 -3.53 9.90 -13.33
C VAL A 376 -3.20 9.36 -11.94
N GLY A 377 -4.06 9.60 -10.95
CA GLY A 377 -3.96 9.01 -9.61
C GLY A 377 -4.16 7.49 -9.56
N ARG A 378 -4.38 6.82 -10.71
CA ARG A 378 -4.32 5.36 -10.83
C ARG A 378 -2.88 4.83 -10.84
N ALA A 379 -1.91 5.63 -11.28
CA ALA A 379 -0.49 5.32 -11.20
C ALA A 379 0.16 6.06 -10.01
N GLY A 380 1.25 5.50 -9.48
CA GLY A 380 2.01 6.13 -8.39
C GLY A 380 1.29 6.16 -7.03
N ARG A 381 0.53 5.11 -6.72
CA ARG A 381 -0.17 4.96 -5.43
C ARG A 381 0.79 4.50 -4.32
N PHE A 382 0.50 4.87 -3.07
CA PHE A 382 1.30 4.48 -1.89
C PHE A 382 2.80 4.79 -1.99
N GLY A 383 3.17 5.92 -2.60
CA GLY A 383 4.57 6.31 -2.78
C GLY A 383 5.31 5.57 -3.90
N THR A 384 4.61 4.75 -4.69
CA THR A 384 5.19 4.12 -5.88
C THR A 384 5.45 5.14 -6.98
N LYS A 385 6.39 4.82 -7.88
CA LYS A 385 6.65 5.61 -9.08
C LYS A 385 5.62 5.30 -10.16
N GLY A 386 5.23 6.31 -10.94
CA GLY A 386 4.34 6.13 -12.08
C GLY A 386 4.58 7.15 -13.18
N LEU A 387 4.06 6.87 -14.37
CA LEU A 387 4.10 7.75 -15.54
C LEU A 387 2.69 8.10 -16.00
N ALA A 388 2.43 9.38 -16.23
CA ALA A 388 1.24 9.83 -16.94
C ALA A 388 1.65 10.53 -18.24
N ILE A 389 1.08 10.10 -19.37
CA ILE A 389 1.26 10.74 -20.67
C ILE A 389 -0.09 11.20 -21.20
N THR A 390 -0.17 12.45 -21.63
CA THR A 390 -1.41 13.02 -22.16
C THR A 390 -1.25 13.49 -23.60
N PHE A 391 -2.16 13.08 -24.47
CA PHE A 391 -2.22 13.56 -25.85
C PHE A 391 -3.02 14.85 -25.94
N VAL A 392 -2.44 15.85 -26.61
CA VAL A 392 -3.00 17.18 -26.82
C VAL A 392 -3.14 17.39 -28.32
N SER A 393 -4.39 17.48 -28.79
CA SER A 393 -4.73 17.47 -30.22
C SER A 393 -5.44 18.71 -30.74
N CYS A 394 -6.04 19.50 -29.85
CA CYS A 394 -6.71 20.76 -30.21
C CYS A 394 -6.46 21.84 -29.17
N SER A 395 -6.93 23.07 -29.45
CA SER A 395 -6.78 24.21 -28.55
C SER A 395 -7.49 24.00 -27.21
N THR A 396 -8.65 23.37 -27.21
CA THR A 396 -9.38 23.06 -25.96
C THR A 396 -8.59 22.13 -25.06
N ASP A 397 -7.84 21.18 -25.63
CA ASP A 397 -6.97 20.29 -24.85
C ASP A 397 -5.85 21.08 -24.15
N VAL A 398 -5.32 22.11 -24.83
CA VAL A 398 -4.31 23.02 -24.27
C VAL A 398 -4.88 23.81 -23.11
N ASP A 399 -6.12 24.30 -23.22
CA ASP A 399 -6.78 25.05 -22.15
C ASP A 399 -6.98 24.19 -20.90
N VAL A 400 -7.44 22.94 -21.07
CA VAL A 400 -7.58 22.01 -19.94
C VAL A 400 -6.21 21.67 -19.34
N LEU A 401 -5.17 21.47 -20.16
CA LEU A 401 -3.82 21.18 -19.67
C LEU A 401 -3.29 22.35 -18.82
N ASN A 402 -3.47 23.58 -19.30
CA ASN A 402 -3.08 24.78 -18.55
C ASN A 402 -3.84 24.90 -17.24
N ASN A 403 -5.14 24.57 -17.23
CA ASN A 403 -5.95 24.53 -16.01
C ASN A 403 -5.40 23.48 -15.01
N VAL A 404 -5.04 22.28 -15.47
CA VAL A 404 -4.39 21.25 -14.63
C VAL A 404 -3.10 21.78 -14.01
N GLN A 405 -2.21 22.38 -14.80
CA GLN A 405 -0.93 22.90 -14.31
C GLN A 405 -1.11 24.02 -13.28
N SER A 406 -2.06 24.93 -13.53
CA SER A 406 -2.39 26.02 -12.61
C SER A 406 -3.02 25.50 -11.30
N ARG A 407 -4.03 24.62 -11.41
CA ARG A 407 -4.80 24.12 -10.26
C ARG A 407 -3.97 23.26 -9.31
N PHE A 408 -3.03 22.48 -9.84
CA PHE A 408 -2.22 21.56 -9.02
C PHE A 408 -0.78 21.99 -8.85
N GLU A 409 -0.41 23.17 -9.36
CA GLU A 409 0.95 23.71 -9.35
C GLU A 409 2.01 22.71 -9.85
N VAL A 410 1.68 22.02 -10.94
CA VAL A 410 2.55 21.01 -11.58
C VAL A 410 3.03 21.51 -12.94
N ASP A 411 4.33 21.34 -13.21
CA ASP A 411 4.92 21.61 -14.52
C ASP A 411 4.90 20.32 -15.36
N ILE A 412 3.90 20.18 -16.22
CA ILE A 412 3.74 19.02 -17.10
C ILE A 412 4.54 19.31 -18.37
N LYS A 413 5.72 18.70 -18.47
CA LYS A 413 6.64 18.95 -19.58
C LYS A 413 6.26 18.16 -20.83
N GLN A 414 6.60 18.69 -22.00
CA GLN A 414 6.51 17.90 -23.23
C GLN A 414 7.37 16.64 -23.09
N LEU A 415 6.88 15.52 -23.64
CA LEU A 415 7.59 14.24 -23.58
C LEU A 415 8.97 14.38 -24.25
N PRO A 416 10.08 14.09 -23.53
CA PRO A 416 11.40 14.09 -24.14
C PRO A 416 11.56 12.90 -25.11
N GLU A 417 12.57 12.94 -25.98
CA GLU A 417 12.88 11.83 -26.89
C GLU A 417 13.27 10.55 -26.14
N GLN A 418 13.89 10.69 -24.96
CA GLN A 418 14.26 9.59 -24.08
C GLN A 418 13.74 9.86 -22.68
N ILE A 419 13.11 8.84 -22.09
CA ILE A 419 12.65 8.86 -20.70
C ILE A 419 13.38 7.75 -19.96
N ASP A 420 14.08 8.11 -18.90
CA ASP A 420 14.73 7.12 -18.04
C ASP A 420 13.65 6.30 -17.30
N THR A 421 13.63 5.00 -17.54
CA THR A 421 12.74 4.03 -16.89
C THR A 421 12.79 4.12 -15.36
N SER A 422 13.94 4.48 -14.78
CA SER A 422 14.10 4.63 -13.33
C SER A 422 13.24 5.74 -12.72
N THR A 423 12.76 6.69 -13.54
CA THR A 423 11.97 7.84 -13.08
C THR A 423 10.52 7.48 -12.79
N TYR A 424 9.95 6.53 -13.55
CA TYR A 424 8.55 6.13 -13.45
C TYR A 424 8.34 4.65 -13.10
N ARG A 425 9.43 3.91 -12.94
CA ARG A 425 9.45 2.54 -12.46
C ARG A 425 10.56 2.44 -11.42
N TYR A 426 10.36 1.68 -10.35
CA TYR A 426 11.52 1.20 -9.59
C TYR A 426 12.40 0.43 -10.56
N GLY A 427 13.64 0.91 -10.76
CA GLY A 427 14.50 0.47 -11.83
C GLY A 427 14.59 -1.06 -11.88
N GLN A 428 14.85 -1.59 -13.08
CA GLN A 428 15.21 -2.98 -13.34
C GLN A 428 16.49 -3.45 -12.59
N SER A 429 16.93 -2.72 -11.56
CA SER A 429 17.93 -3.15 -10.61
C SER A 429 17.33 -4.00 -9.49
N THR A 430 16.01 -4.06 -9.28
CA THR A 430 15.43 -4.89 -8.22
C THR A 430 14.94 -6.24 -8.75
N PHE A 431 15.54 -7.32 -8.24
CA PHE A 431 15.33 -8.71 -8.61
C PHE A 431 14.53 -9.38 -7.50
N ASP A 432 13.20 -9.20 -7.52
CA ASP A 432 12.28 -9.85 -6.59
C ASP A 432 12.20 -11.35 -6.87
N VAL A 433 12.53 -12.17 -5.87
CA VAL A 433 12.51 -13.64 -5.96
C VAL A 433 11.16 -14.23 -6.39
N LEU A 434 10.03 -13.55 -6.11
CA LEU A 434 8.70 -13.97 -6.55
C LEU A 434 8.55 -13.87 -8.08
N HIS A 435 9.13 -12.83 -8.70
CA HIS A 435 9.15 -12.70 -10.16
C HIS A 435 9.97 -13.80 -10.85
N TYR A 436 10.88 -14.45 -10.12
CA TYR A 436 11.64 -15.62 -10.59
C TYR A 436 10.97 -16.95 -10.25
N GLY A 437 9.74 -16.92 -9.74
CA GLY A 437 8.89 -18.09 -9.50
C GLY A 437 8.97 -18.69 -8.10
N ALA A 438 9.60 -18.00 -7.13
CA ALA A 438 9.52 -18.40 -5.73
C ALA A 438 8.06 -18.38 -5.26
N LYS A 439 7.68 -19.30 -4.37
CA LYS A 439 6.31 -19.37 -3.83
C LYS A 439 6.13 -18.58 -2.56
N GLY A 440 7.15 -18.48 -1.71
CA GLY A 440 7.10 -17.62 -0.53
C GLY A 440 6.05 -18.02 0.52
N ASN A 441 5.64 -19.30 0.52
CA ASN A 441 4.64 -19.84 1.46
C ASN A 441 5.23 -20.62 2.65
N GLY A 442 6.57 -20.72 2.73
CA GLY A 442 7.31 -21.40 3.79
C GLY A 442 7.25 -22.93 3.74
N GLN A 443 6.54 -23.51 2.78
CA GLN A 443 6.29 -24.96 2.71
C GLN A 443 7.23 -25.67 1.73
N ILE A 444 7.48 -25.07 0.57
CA ILE A 444 8.33 -25.65 -0.48
C ILE A 444 9.69 -24.97 -0.57
N TYR A 445 10.66 -25.65 -1.19
CA TYR A 445 12.01 -25.12 -1.35
C TYR A 445 12.12 -24.16 -2.53
N ASP A 446 12.48 -22.91 -2.24
CA ASP A 446 12.63 -21.81 -3.21
C ASP A 446 14.11 -21.57 -3.61
N SER A 447 15.06 -22.41 -3.17
CA SER A 447 16.51 -22.21 -3.44
C SER A 447 16.87 -22.05 -4.92
N GLY A 448 16.22 -22.82 -5.80
CA GLY A 448 16.49 -22.74 -7.23
C GLY A 448 16.07 -21.41 -7.86
N THR A 449 14.98 -20.80 -7.37
CA THR A 449 14.48 -19.52 -7.87
C THR A 449 15.28 -18.36 -7.30
N PHE A 450 15.71 -18.46 -6.04
CA PHE A 450 16.68 -17.52 -5.43
C PHE A 450 18.00 -17.49 -6.20
N THR A 451 18.53 -18.66 -6.58
CA THR A 451 19.78 -18.72 -7.34
C THR A 451 19.63 -18.08 -8.72
N LYS A 452 18.50 -18.33 -9.42
CA LYS A 452 18.21 -17.67 -10.70
C LYS A 452 18.09 -16.15 -10.60
N ALA A 453 17.39 -15.67 -9.57
CA ALA A 453 17.23 -14.25 -9.31
C ALA A 453 18.59 -13.59 -8.98
N TRP A 454 19.43 -14.28 -8.20
CA TRP A 454 20.79 -13.85 -7.90
C TRP A 454 21.67 -13.80 -9.15
N ASP A 455 21.66 -14.83 -9.99
CA ASP A 455 22.46 -14.89 -11.21
C ASP A 455 22.08 -13.74 -12.17
N ALA A 456 20.79 -13.42 -12.24
CA ALA A 456 20.29 -12.29 -13.00
C ALA A 456 20.77 -10.94 -12.42
N ALA A 457 20.67 -10.75 -11.09
CA ALA A 457 21.15 -9.55 -10.40
C ALA A 457 22.67 -9.36 -10.57
N CYS A 458 23.44 -10.42 -10.32
CA CYS A 458 24.89 -10.46 -10.40
C CYS A 458 25.40 -10.27 -11.84
N GLY A 459 24.57 -10.57 -12.85
CA GLY A 459 24.84 -10.39 -14.27
C GLY A 459 24.63 -8.96 -14.80
N VAL A 460 24.10 -8.02 -14.00
CA VAL A 460 23.85 -6.63 -14.41
C VAL A 460 25.16 -5.88 -14.66
N THR A 461 25.21 -5.15 -15.77
CA THR A 461 26.33 -4.30 -16.18
C THR A 461 25.94 -2.84 -16.17
N GLY A 462 26.86 -1.94 -15.82
CA GLY A 462 26.65 -0.49 -15.79
C GLY A 462 26.82 0.09 -14.38
N ASP A 463 26.43 1.34 -14.20
CA ASP A 463 26.55 2.07 -12.92
C ASP A 463 25.38 1.82 -11.94
N THR A 464 24.41 0.98 -12.33
CA THR A 464 23.29 0.61 -11.45
C THR A 464 23.71 -0.45 -10.43
N ILE A 465 23.23 -0.30 -9.20
CA ILE A 465 23.47 -1.26 -8.12
C ILE A 465 22.30 -2.25 -8.13
N PRO A 466 22.48 -3.49 -8.63
CA PRO A 466 21.43 -4.51 -8.57
C PRO A 466 21.11 -4.86 -7.11
N THR A 467 19.84 -5.13 -6.83
CA THR A 467 19.28 -5.49 -5.53
C THR A 467 18.48 -6.78 -5.70
N LEU A 468 18.93 -7.88 -5.10
CA LEU A 468 18.06 -9.04 -4.91
C LEU A 468 17.06 -8.70 -3.78
N LEU A 469 15.76 -8.80 -4.05
CA LEU A 469 14.72 -8.52 -3.05
C LEU A 469 14.07 -9.82 -2.57
N VAL A 470 14.09 -10.01 -1.25
CA VAL A 470 13.27 -10.99 -0.54
C VAL A 470 12.09 -10.23 0.06
N PRO A 471 10.89 -10.29 -0.55
CA PRO A 471 9.78 -9.40 -0.21
C PRO A 471 9.12 -9.75 1.13
N GLU A 472 8.55 -8.74 1.77
CA GLU A 472 7.85 -8.84 3.05
C GLU A 472 6.56 -9.67 2.94
N GLY A 473 6.04 -10.14 4.07
CA GLY A 473 4.83 -10.98 4.14
C GLY A 473 4.99 -12.41 3.60
N HIS A 474 6.18 -12.76 3.10
CA HIS A 474 6.46 -14.07 2.53
C HIS A 474 7.51 -14.82 3.36
N SER A 475 7.38 -16.14 3.38
CA SER A 475 8.34 -17.06 4.01
C SER A 475 8.97 -17.96 2.95
N PHE A 476 10.29 -17.96 2.84
CA PHE A 476 11.01 -18.70 1.80
C PHE A 476 11.84 -19.80 2.43
N LYS A 477 11.49 -21.05 2.17
CA LYS A 477 12.27 -22.19 2.68
C LYS A 477 13.45 -22.44 1.75
N LEU A 478 14.67 -22.33 2.26
CA LEU A 478 15.88 -22.50 1.45
C LEU A 478 16.68 -23.72 1.90
N GLN A 479 16.97 -24.63 0.96
CA GLN A 479 18.10 -25.56 1.11
C GLN A 479 19.43 -24.79 1.12
N PRO A 480 20.55 -25.41 1.56
CA PRO A 480 21.87 -24.80 1.46
C PRO A 480 22.15 -24.22 0.08
N THR A 481 22.38 -22.91 0.03
CA THR A 481 22.44 -22.11 -1.19
C THR A 481 23.72 -21.29 -1.18
N ASN A 482 24.45 -21.29 -2.31
CA ASN A 482 25.68 -20.52 -2.47
C ASN A 482 25.52 -19.48 -3.58
N PHE A 483 25.42 -18.23 -3.17
CA PHE A 483 25.41 -17.05 -4.03
C PHE A 483 26.85 -16.70 -4.43
N LYS A 484 27.19 -16.98 -5.68
CA LYS A 484 28.57 -16.84 -6.19
C LYS A 484 28.75 -15.53 -6.96
N GLY A 485 29.91 -14.91 -6.76
CA GLY A 485 30.48 -13.88 -7.63
C GLY A 485 31.68 -14.42 -8.43
N PRO A 486 32.50 -13.53 -9.03
CA PRO A 486 32.37 -12.07 -9.02
C PRO A 486 31.18 -11.59 -9.86
N CYS A 487 30.46 -10.60 -9.34
CA CYS A 487 29.38 -9.94 -10.09
C CYS A 487 29.95 -8.93 -11.10
N LYS A 488 29.17 -8.65 -12.15
CA LYS A 488 29.58 -7.70 -13.19
C LYS A 488 29.47 -6.24 -12.72
N SER A 489 28.54 -5.94 -11.82
CA SER A 489 28.48 -4.63 -11.13
C SER A 489 29.50 -4.56 -10.00
N LYS A 490 29.96 -3.34 -9.69
CA LYS A 490 30.91 -3.08 -8.60
C LYS A 490 30.31 -3.33 -7.22
N ASN A 491 29.02 -3.05 -7.08
CA ASN A 491 28.26 -3.20 -5.84
C ASN A 491 27.00 -4.02 -6.14
N ILE A 492 26.52 -4.76 -5.15
CA ILE A 492 25.26 -5.51 -5.23
C ILE A 492 24.58 -5.50 -3.87
N ASN A 493 23.27 -5.34 -3.88
CA ASN A 493 22.44 -5.34 -2.69
C ASN A 493 21.71 -6.68 -2.56
N PHE A 494 21.55 -7.14 -1.32
CA PHE A 494 20.62 -8.18 -0.94
C PHE A 494 19.68 -7.59 0.11
N GLN A 495 18.45 -7.31 -0.28
CA GLN A 495 17.45 -6.69 0.57
C GLN A 495 16.52 -7.76 1.15
N LEU A 496 16.61 -7.97 2.46
CA LEU A 496 15.84 -8.96 3.20
C LEU A 496 14.69 -8.28 3.95
N MET A 497 13.46 -8.37 3.42
CA MET A 497 12.24 -7.86 4.08
C MET A 497 11.35 -9.01 4.59
N GLY A 498 11.32 -10.14 3.87
CA GLY A 498 10.59 -11.35 4.27
C GLY A 498 11.34 -12.26 5.24
N THR A 499 10.79 -13.46 5.44
CA THR A 499 11.41 -14.50 6.28
C THR A 499 12.11 -15.55 5.42
N ILE A 500 13.36 -15.87 5.71
CA ILE A 500 14.08 -17.03 5.15
C ILE A 500 14.09 -18.14 6.20
N LEU A 501 13.53 -19.29 5.82
CA LEU A 501 13.36 -20.45 6.67
C LEU A 501 14.37 -21.55 6.33
N ALA A 502 15.00 -22.06 7.38
CA ALA A 502 15.78 -23.27 7.38
C ALA A 502 15.04 -24.49 6.77
N PRO A 503 15.73 -25.43 6.09
CA PRO A 503 15.24 -26.77 5.87
C PRO A 503 15.18 -27.56 7.19
N GLN A 504 14.38 -28.61 7.26
CA GLN A 504 14.25 -29.43 8.48
C GLN A 504 15.35 -30.51 8.63
N LYS A 505 16.11 -30.80 7.55
CA LYS A 505 17.23 -31.75 7.54
C LYS A 505 18.28 -31.30 6.52
N SER A 506 19.57 -31.35 6.88
CA SER A 506 20.68 -31.14 5.94
C SER A 506 21.97 -31.77 6.44
N ASP A 507 22.77 -32.35 5.55
CA ASP A 507 24.10 -32.92 5.84
C ASP A 507 25.25 -31.87 5.72
N LEU A 508 24.92 -30.60 5.48
CA LEU A 508 25.87 -29.57 5.09
C LEU A 508 26.29 -28.66 6.25
N LYS A 509 27.58 -28.27 6.23
CA LYS A 509 28.22 -27.41 7.24
C LYS A 509 27.88 -25.92 7.14
N ASN A 510 27.30 -25.46 6.03
CA ASN A 510 26.93 -24.05 5.82
C ASN A 510 25.56 -23.98 5.12
N TRP A 511 24.74 -23.01 5.51
CA TRP A 511 23.40 -22.82 4.93
C TRP A 511 23.39 -21.78 3.81
N ILE A 512 23.45 -20.50 4.15
CA ILE A 512 23.48 -19.40 3.18
C ILE A 512 24.93 -18.97 3.03
N VAL A 513 25.47 -19.11 1.83
CA VAL A 513 26.87 -18.79 1.55
C VAL A 513 26.95 -17.72 0.46
N PHE A 514 27.71 -16.67 0.71
CA PHE A 514 28.16 -15.73 -0.31
C PHE A 514 29.65 -15.99 -0.58
N SER A 515 30.01 -16.26 -1.84
CA SER A 515 31.40 -16.58 -2.22
C SER A 515 31.91 -15.62 -3.29
N MET A 516 33.05 -14.97 -3.04
CA MET A 516 33.74 -14.09 -4.01
C MET A 516 32.89 -12.91 -4.50
N VAL A 517 32.05 -12.34 -3.62
CA VAL A 517 31.19 -11.19 -3.94
C VAL A 517 31.81 -9.93 -3.33
N ASN A 518 32.24 -8.98 -4.16
CA ASN A 518 32.75 -7.69 -3.70
C ASN A 518 31.65 -6.63 -3.70
N GLY A 519 31.69 -5.68 -2.77
CA GLY A 519 30.71 -4.58 -2.68
C GLY A 519 29.29 -5.05 -2.30
N LEU A 520 29.17 -6.14 -1.54
CA LEU A 520 27.89 -6.69 -1.11
C LEU A 520 27.31 -5.86 0.04
N SER A 521 26.08 -5.35 -0.12
CA SER A 521 25.29 -4.77 0.96
C SER A 521 24.09 -5.65 1.30
N LEU A 522 24.11 -6.32 2.44
CA LEU A 522 22.99 -7.11 2.97
C LEU A 522 22.23 -6.28 4.00
N TYR A 523 20.98 -5.92 3.72
CA TYR A 523 20.21 -5.10 4.66
C TYR A 523 18.73 -5.41 4.68
N GLY A 524 18.06 -4.98 5.74
CA GLY A 524 16.60 -5.00 5.84
C GLY A 524 16.07 -5.57 7.15
N SER A 525 14.79 -5.31 7.43
CA SER A 525 14.08 -5.69 8.67
C SER A 525 13.65 -7.16 8.72
N GLY A 526 13.85 -7.92 7.65
CA GLY A 526 13.40 -9.31 7.54
C GLY A 526 14.13 -10.27 8.47
N LEU A 527 13.70 -11.52 8.43
CA LEU A 527 14.08 -12.54 9.41
C LEU A 527 14.78 -13.73 8.76
N ILE A 528 15.92 -14.13 9.30
CA ILE A 528 16.51 -15.44 9.04
C ILE A 528 16.11 -16.33 10.22
N ASP A 529 15.35 -17.39 9.99
CA ASP A 529 14.90 -18.31 11.04
C ASP A 529 15.51 -19.70 10.82
N GLY A 530 16.33 -20.11 11.78
CA GLY A 530 16.96 -21.42 11.81
C GLY A 530 16.00 -22.59 12.10
N GLN A 531 14.73 -22.33 12.39
CA GLN A 531 13.70 -23.32 12.76
C GLN A 531 14.04 -24.21 13.97
N GLY A 532 14.97 -23.77 14.83
CA GLY A 532 15.25 -24.40 16.11
C GLY A 532 15.96 -25.75 16.01
N PHE A 533 16.11 -26.42 17.16
CA PHE A 533 17.04 -27.54 17.41
C PHE A 533 16.96 -28.72 16.41
N ALA A 534 15.77 -29.01 15.85
CA ALA A 534 15.53 -30.21 15.03
C ALA A 534 16.35 -30.30 13.74
N TRP A 535 16.69 -29.17 13.11
CA TRP A 535 17.55 -29.18 11.92
C TRP A 535 19.01 -29.45 12.26
N TRP A 536 19.44 -28.99 13.43
CA TRP A 536 20.85 -28.83 13.75
C TRP A 536 21.42 -29.91 14.67
N ASP A 537 20.55 -30.68 15.33
CA ASP A 537 20.90 -31.78 16.25
C ASP A 537 21.55 -33.00 15.54
N ASN A 538 21.56 -33.03 14.21
CA ASN A 538 22.07 -34.18 13.44
C ASN A 538 23.57 -34.15 13.13
N THR A 539 24.33 -33.14 13.56
CA THR A 539 25.77 -33.11 13.28
C THR A 539 26.59 -32.74 14.51
N ASN A 540 27.54 -33.60 14.90
CA ASN A 540 28.66 -33.29 15.81
C ASN A 540 29.61 -32.19 15.27
N LYS A 541 29.11 -31.22 14.49
CA LYS A 541 29.88 -30.20 13.77
C LYS A 541 29.13 -28.86 13.88
N PRO A 542 29.81 -27.75 14.20
CA PRO A 542 29.18 -26.44 14.22
C PRO A 542 28.75 -26.05 12.80
N ILE A 543 27.46 -25.84 12.59
CA ILE A 543 26.90 -25.44 11.30
C ILE A 543 26.84 -23.90 11.25
N LYS A 544 27.23 -23.31 10.11
CA LYS A 544 27.28 -21.87 9.89
C LYS A 544 26.03 -21.41 9.13
N ALA A 545 25.15 -20.62 9.76
CA ALA A 545 23.90 -20.19 9.14
C ALA A 545 24.13 -19.20 7.99
N LEU A 546 24.90 -18.14 8.21
CA LEU A 546 25.27 -17.18 7.18
C LEU A 546 26.80 -17.13 7.05
N ARG A 547 27.34 -17.45 5.87
CA ARG A 547 28.78 -17.47 5.63
C ARG A 547 29.17 -16.55 4.46
N PHE A 548 30.13 -15.68 4.70
CA PHE A 548 30.80 -14.87 3.68
C PHE A 548 32.21 -15.40 3.46
N ASN A 549 32.54 -15.76 2.23
CA ASN A 549 33.83 -16.32 1.85
C ASN A 549 34.48 -15.47 0.76
N SER A 550 35.61 -14.85 1.07
CA SER A 550 36.35 -13.97 0.15
C SER A 550 35.50 -12.82 -0.41
N CYS A 551 34.61 -12.24 0.41
CA CYS A 551 33.77 -11.10 0.05
C CYS A 551 34.38 -9.80 0.57
N ASN A 552 34.88 -8.92 -0.29
CA ASN A 552 35.46 -7.64 0.14
C ASN A 552 34.43 -6.50 0.07
N ASP A 553 34.63 -5.46 0.87
CA ASP A 553 33.73 -4.29 0.96
C ASP A 553 32.28 -4.70 1.31
N LEU A 554 32.16 -5.60 2.30
CA LEU A 554 30.89 -6.13 2.77
C LEU A 554 30.25 -5.17 3.78
N ASN A 555 29.00 -4.79 3.55
CA ASN A 555 28.18 -4.07 4.51
C ASN A 555 26.96 -4.91 4.90
N MET A 556 26.73 -5.12 6.19
CA MET A 556 25.56 -5.82 6.68
C MET A 556 24.86 -4.98 7.75
N ASN A 557 23.58 -4.66 7.54
CA ASN A 557 22.82 -3.77 8.43
C ASN A 557 21.41 -4.29 8.71
N GLY A 558 20.99 -4.32 9.97
CA GLY A 558 19.57 -4.55 10.34
C GLY A 558 19.11 -6.00 10.30
N VAL A 559 20.02 -6.97 10.11
CA VAL A 559 19.65 -8.39 9.94
C VAL A 559 19.16 -8.99 11.27
N ASN A 560 17.98 -9.62 11.24
CA ASN A 560 17.45 -10.37 12.37
C ASN A 560 17.66 -11.88 12.14
N HIS A 561 18.28 -12.58 13.09
CA HIS A 561 18.48 -14.03 13.01
C HIS A 561 18.07 -14.73 14.31
N ILE A 562 17.13 -15.67 14.21
CA ILE A 562 16.61 -16.40 15.37
C ILE A 562 16.80 -17.91 15.21
N ASN A 563 16.78 -18.62 16.34
CA ASN A 563 16.66 -20.07 16.41
C ASN A 563 17.79 -20.86 15.71
N GLY A 564 19.00 -20.31 15.63
CA GLY A 564 20.20 -20.97 15.10
C GLY A 564 21.08 -21.62 16.20
N PRO A 565 21.85 -22.68 15.91
CA PRO A 565 22.83 -23.29 16.80
C PRO A 565 24.21 -22.65 16.58
N GLY A 566 24.92 -22.29 17.64
CA GLY A 566 26.39 -22.14 17.73
C GLY A 566 27.25 -21.48 16.62
N GLY A 567 26.70 -20.87 15.56
CA GLY A 567 27.43 -20.38 14.38
C GLY A 567 26.57 -19.50 13.50
N HIS A 568 26.12 -18.34 13.99
CA HIS A 568 25.13 -17.54 13.27
C HIS A 568 25.73 -16.85 12.04
N ILE A 569 26.90 -16.22 12.15
CA ILE A 569 27.55 -15.52 11.05
C ILE A 569 29.03 -15.87 10.99
N ASN A 570 29.52 -16.28 9.83
CA ASN A 570 30.93 -16.56 9.58
C ASN A 570 31.50 -15.68 8.49
N VAL A 571 32.54 -14.92 8.80
CA VAL A 571 33.29 -14.11 7.84
C VAL A 571 34.64 -14.76 7.62
N HIS A 572 34.93 -15.19 6.39
CA HIS A 572 36.13 -15.94 6.04
C HIS A 572 36.88 -15.28 4.87
N GLU A 573 38.15 -14.94 5.08
CA GLU A 573 39.02 -14.27 4.09
C GLU A 573 38.44 -12.97 3.46
N CYS A 574 37.65 -12.19 4.22
CA CYS A 574 37.04 -10.93 3.77
C CYS A 574 37.84 -9.69 4.20
N LYS A 575 37.74 -8.58 3.46
CA LYS A 575 38.33 -7.27 3.81
C LYS A 575 37.28 -6.15 3.81
N ASN A 576 37.48 -5.11 4.62
CA ASN A 576 36.58 -3.95 4.73
C ASN A 576 35.13 -4.38 5.04
N VAL A 577 34.92 -5.01 6.19
CA VAL A 577 33.62 -5.55 6.58
C VAL A 577 32.99 -4.65 7.63
N THR A 578 31.78 -4.16 7.37
CA THR A 578 30.97 -3.44 8.35
C THR A 578 29.74 -4.25 8.69
N ILE A 579 29.49 -4.46 9.98
CA ILE A 579 28.28 -5.10 10.49
C ILE A 579 27.63 -4.15 11.51
N SER A 580 26.37 -3.80 11.30
CA SER A 580 25.61 -2.99 12.26
C SER A 580 24.17 -3.43 12.45
N ASP A 581 23.57 -3.04 13.57
CA ASP A 581 22.14 -3.27 13.88
C ASP A 581 21.71 -4.74 13.76
N LEU A 582 22.57 -5.65 14.21
CA LEU A 582 22.33 -7.08 14.11
C LEU A 582 21.62 -7.57 15.37
N ASN A 583 20.49 -8.25 15.23
CA ASN A 583 19.79 -8.90 16.33
C ASN A 583 19.86 -10.43 16.19
N ILE A 584 20.51 -11.10 17.14
CA ILE A 584 20.59 -12.56 17.19
C ILE A 584 19.86 -13.10 18.42
N ILE A 585 18.95 -14.05 18.22
CA ILE A 585 18.36 -14.85 19.30
C ILE A 585 18.84 -16.30 19.16
N SER A 586 19.60 -16.80 20.14
CA SER A 586 20.20 -18.14 20.11
C SER A 586 19.67 -19.05 21.23
N TYR A 587 19.53 -20.34 20.96
CA TYR A 587 19.09 -21.37 21.93
C TYR A 587 20.25 -22.09 22.65
N SER A 588 21.51 -21.83 22.27
CA SER A 588 22.66 -22.64 22.67
C SER A 588 23.66 -21.92 23.60
N SER A 589 24.59 -22.68 24.17
CA SER A 589 25.37 -22.37 25.39
C SER A 589 26.61 -21.53 25.08
N GLN A 590 26.69 -20.32 25.62
CA GLN A 590 27.80 -19.37 25.43
C GLN A 590 27.89 -18.80 24.02
N VAL A 591 27.27 -17.65 23.83
CA VAL A 591 27.59 -16.81 22.68
C VAL A 591 28.97 -16.21 22.90
N GLU A 592 29.90 -16.52 21.99
CA GLU A 592 31.21 -15.88 21.89
C GLU A 592 31.35 -15.17 20.52
N ILE A 593 32.15 -14.11 20.48
CA ILE A 593 32.77 -13.59 19.24
C ILE A 593 34.22 -14.05 19.34
N CYS A 594 34.73 -14.79 18.37
CA CYS A 594 36.07 -15.38 18.44
C CYS A 594 36.88 -15.03 17.19
N ASN A 595 38.13 -14.59 17.41
CA ASN A 595 39.17 -14.50 16.39
C ASN A 595 40.18 -15.63 16.65
N SER A 596 40.08 -16.74 15.92
CA SER A 596 41.04 -17.84 16.08
C SER A 596 42.30 -17.56 15.25
N PHE A 597 43.41 -17.28 15.92
CA PHE A 597 44.75 -17.36 15.33
C PHE A 597 45.34 -18.71 15.74
N ILE A 598 45.85 -19.46 14.74
CA ILE A 598 46.82 -20.56 14.86
C ILE A 598 46.23 -21.97 15.10
N GLY A 599 46.71 -22.89 14.24
CA GLY A 599 46.90 -24.33 14.44
C GLY A 599 46.11 -25.07 15.53
N VAL A 600 45.38 -26.11 15.10
CA VAL A 600 45.02 -27.29 15.89
C VAL A 600 44.50 -26.98 17.30
N GLY A 601 43.31 -26.40 17.40
CA GLY A 601 42.58 -26.26 18.65
C GLY A 601 41.09 -26.52 18.42
N THR A 602 40.53 -27.51 19.11
CA THR A 602 39.10 -27.82 19.10
C THR A 602 38.33 -26.74 19.86
N CYS A 603 37.78 -25.74 19.18
CA CYS A 603 36.73 -24.89 19.75
C CYS A 603 35.43 -25.71 19.79
N ALA A 604 34.98 -26.05 20.99
CA ALA A 604 33.79 -26.86 21.27
C ALA A 604 32.71 -26.03 21.99
N THR A 605 32.51 -24.77 21.57
CA THR A 605 31.56 -23.80 22.17
C THR A 605 30.77 -23.06 21.09
N ASP A 606 29.56 -22.59 21.44
CA ASP A 606 28.49 -22.12 20.52
C ASP A 606 28.65 -20.64 20.08
N ILE A 607 29.57 -20.35 19.16
CA ILE A 607 29.97 -18.99 18.73
C ILE A 607 28.89 -18.28 17.87
N ALA A 608 28.38 -17.10 18.26
CA ALA A 608 27.39 -16.38 17.44
C ALA A 608 27.98 -15.75 16.17
N ILE A 609 29.14 -15.08 16.29
CA ILE A 609 29.83 -14.51 15.13
C ILE A 609 31.26 -15.03 15.12
N LEU A 610 31.59 -15.82 14.10
CA LEU A 610 32.92 -16.40 13.91
C LEU A 610 33.68 -15.66 12.82
N LEU A 611 34.76 -14.96 13.20
CA LEU A 611 35.71 -14.36 12.26
C LEU A 611 36.84 -15.36 12.01
N ASP A 612 36.84 -15.99 10.83
CA ASP A 612 37.76 -17.06 10.44
C ASP A 612 38.71 -16.54 9.36
N CYS A 613 39.78 -15.85 9.75
CA CYS A 613 40.55 -15.02 8.83
C CYS A 613 41.62 -15.75 7.99
N GLY A 614 41.74 -17.07 8.11
CA GLY A 614 42.64 -17.90 7.30
C GLY A 614 44.09 -17.38 7.24
N THR A 615 44.80 -17.67 6.14
CA THR A 615 46.17 -17.19 5.89
C THR A 615 46.25 -15.80 5.24
N LYS A 616 45.12 -15.26 4.76
CA LYS A 616 45.09 -14.00 3.99
C LYS A 616 44.74 -12.75 4.81
N TYR A 617 44.47 -12.92 6.11
CA TYR A 617 44.07 -11.90 7.09
C TYR A 617 42.79 -11.13 6.72
N CYS A 618 41.78 -11.12 7.60
CA CYS A 618 40.75 -10.11 7.52
C CYS A 618 41.31 -8.78 8.03
N SER A 619 40.98 -7.69 7.35
CA SER A 619 41.42 -6.34 7.72
C SER A 619 40.25 -5.37 7.67
N ASN A 620 40.25 -4.37 8.56
CA ASN A 620 39.21 -3.34 8.66
C ASN A 620 37.80 -3.93 8.88
N ILE A 621 37.61 -4.61 10.01
CA ILE A 621 36.28 -5.08 10.44
C ILE A 621 35.72 -4.11 11.47
N THR A 622 34.51 -3.60 11.21
CA THR A 622 33.76 -2.71 12.10
C THR A 622 32.46 -3.39 12.52
N MET A 623 32.17 -3.41 13.83
CA MET A 623 30.93 -3.99 14.37
C MET A 623 30.26 -3.00 15.34
N ASN A 624 29.02 -2.58 15.08
CA ASN A 624 28.30 -1.58 15.89
C ASN A 624 26.87 -2.05 16.19
N GLN A 625 26.34 -1.78 17.39
CA GLN A 625 24.92 -2.07 17.71
C GLN A 625 24.53 -3.53 17.49
N ILE A 626 25.38 -4.46 17.93
CA ILE A 626 25.12 -5.89 17.89
C ILE A 626 24.38 -6.29 19.16
N ASN A 627 23.13 -6.72 19.03
CA ASN A 627 22.32 -7.25 20.13
C ASN A 627 22.25 -8.77 20.02
N ILE A 628 22.63 -9.46 21.10
CA ILE A 628 22.58 -10.91 21.18
C ILE A 628 21.79 -11.28 22.44
N ILE A 629 20.74 -12.07 22.25
CA ILE A 629 19.84 -12.54 23.31
C ILE A 629 19.97 -14.06 23.41
N SER A 630 20.30 -14.56 24.61
CA SER A 630 20.20 -15.98 24.94
C SER A 630 18.75 -16.32 25.27
N ALA A 631 18.19 -17.33 24.60
CA ALA A 631 16.88 -17.87 24.95
C ALA A 631 16.91 -18.77 26.20
N ASP A 632 18.10 -19.12 26.71
CA ASP A 632 18.31 -19.85 27.97
C ASP A 632 18.56 -18.85 29.13
N PRO A 633 17.61 -18.68 30.07
CA PRO A 633 17.72 -17.72 31.17
C PRO A 633 18.80 -18.09 32.22
N ALA A 634 19.36 -19.30 32.17
CA ALA A 634 20.40 -19.75 33.11
C ALA A 634 21.83 -19.45 32.64
N LYS A 635 22.03 -18.82 31.46
CA LYS A 635 23.36 -18.66 30.85
C LYS A 635 23.65 -17.23 30.39
N GLU A 636 24.85 -16.75 30.73
CA GLU A 636 25.37 -15.46 30.31
C GLU A 636 25.90 -15.52 28.86
N ALA A 637 25.68 -14.45 28.10
CA ALA A 637 26.33 -14.24 26.81
C ALA A 637 27.59 -13.37 27.00
N SER A 638 28.61 -13.53 26.15
CA SER A 638 29.89 -12.83 26.28
C SER A 638 30.42 -12.36 24.92
N THR A 639 31.19 -11.26 24.88
CA THR A 639 31.79 -10.74 23.63
C THR A 639 33.29 -10.52 23.81
N PHE A 640 34.09 -11.03 22.87
CA PHE A 640 35.54 -10.79 22.81
C PHE A 640 35.92 -10.44 21.37
N CYS A 641 36.64 -9.35 21.12
CA CYS A 641 37.15 -9.06 19.80
C CYS A 641 38.51 -8.36 19.86
N ASN A 642 39.57 -9.07 19.47
CA ASN A 642 40.94 -8.54 19.53
C ASN A 642 41.34 -7.69 18.32
N ASN A 643 40.54 -7.61 17.24
CA ASN A 643 40.91 -6.94 15.98
C ASN A 643 39.75 -6.19 15.26
N ALA A 644 38.61 -5.95 15.90
CA ALA A 644 37.56 -5.08 15.35
C ALA A 644 37.49 -3.76 16.12
N GLN A 645 37.27 -2.65 15.41
CA GLN A 645 36.95 -1.37 16.03
C GLN A 645 35.42 -1.20 16.08
N GLY A 646 34.83 -0.91 17.24
CA GLY A 646 33.38 -0.70 17.36
C GLY A 646 32.83 -0.75 18.79
N ASN A 647 31.63 -0.17 18.99
CA ASN A 647 30.93 -0.15 20.27
C ASN A 647 29.88 -1.29 20.32
N PHE A 648 30.04 -2.20 21.28
CA PHE A 648 29.07 -3.26 21.59
C PHE A 648 28.10 -2.76 22.66
N THR A 649 26.81 -2.63 22.33
CA THR A 649 25.88 -1.87 23.19
C THR A 649 25.20 -2.70 24.27
N ASN A 650 24.80 -3.96 24.03
CA ASN A 650 24.00 -4.72 25.00
C ASN A 650 24.13 -6.25 24.86
N VAL A 651 24.48 -6.91 25.96
CA VAL A 651 24.35 -8.37 26.14
C VAL A 651 23.38 -8.57 27.30
N ILE A 652 22.13 -8.95 27.01
CA ILE A 652 21.06 -8.99 28.01
C ILE A 652 20.60 -10.45 28.17
N PRO A 653 20.74 -11.08 29.35
CA PRO A 653 20.09 -12.36 29.62
C PRO A 653 18.56 -12.17 29.58
N ASN A 654 17.84 -13.08 28.93
CA ASN A 654 16.38 -13.00 28.82
C ASN A 654 15.74 -13.24 30.19
N VAL A 655 15.44 -12.17 30.93
CA VAL A 655 14.70 -12.22 32.20
C VAL A 655 13.23 -11.93 31.91
N ASN A 656 12.55 -12.80 31.16
CA ASN A 656 11.09 -12.81 31.08
C ASN A 656 10.60 -14.23 30.77
N SER A 657 10.42 -15.02 31.83
CA SER A 657 9.54 -16.18 31.84
C SER A 657 8.22 -15.80 32.53
N SER A 658 7.19 -15.50 31.74
CA SER A 658 5.78 -15.66 32.12
C SER A 658 4.91 -15.65 30.88
#